data_AF-A0A194PV80-F1
#
_entry.id   AF-A0A194PV80-F1
#
_cell.length_a   1.000
_cell.length_b   1.000
_cell.length_c   1.000
_cell.angle_alpha   90.00
_cell.angle_beta   90.00
_cell.angle_gamma   90.00
#
_symmetry.space_group_name_H-M   'P 1'
#
loop_
_entity.id
_entity.type
_entity.pdbx_description
1 polymer ?
#
loop_
_entity_poly.entity_id
_entity_poly.type
_entity_poly.pdbx_seq_one_letter_code
_entity_poly.pdbx_strand_id
1 'polypeptide(L)'
;MQQLTIFMDIESSRSYIDELYSSEADKTLEALVTLKNSVIGSNRQKSSVIRQGIVPRLVQLMSDETLDADVRLQATITIGSLAKGTTEDVNTLVEQGVVISLVELLKTILIDTKLMEAVLSALKSFFLHPPAPVSALPVDMKLLARLTQIAREGSLNSRASIVRILSIWCGGPLEQEALSSSGALEAAAALLSSDTSPPPNLALPALDLLAAMCFENAKVSQIALNTWHGDKTIPELLTFLVSRDKPLPVALGAARSLTFIHRAGALPPDDNRVVFGALPCLARLCTKDMPEDIRATAAETLAYLAEVDTSLQRLAAISNHLMCSLADIVDCPSAAAKEGAFKCFASLGANDEDIRKRIIETHGLMVHVVYGMNNPEPNVRLAAVRCLHSLSRSVQQLRTTFQDHAVWRPLMQLLKDSPDTELLTVGSSTLCNLLLEFSPAKEPMLDQGAVEMLCNLTKKPEAALRLNGIWALMNMAFQAEQKVKQRILCCLGTEQMFRLLGDSDTRVIMKTLGLLRNLLSTRQHIDAIMSEYSSQVMQAVIVVLEGSYPTEVKEQALCILGNLGDGEKAKDLIMENEDVLRKLVDYLGHPEIKLQEAALFVAGNLVWREEAGAAARQARLAEVGVLRALKMLYARQDSAHLHDKVTTALAQFNEFT
;
A
#
# COMPACT_ATOMS: atom_id res chain seq x y z
N MET A 1 -16.38 -37.90 -43.73
CA MET A 1 -16.23 -39.23 -43.07
C MET A 1 -14.76 -39.42 -42.74
N GLN A 2 -14.54 -39.94 -41.54
CA GLN A 2 -13.30 -40.18 -40.78
C GLN A 2 -12.12 -40.73 -41.60
N GLN A 3 -10.88 -40.22 -41.41
CA GLN A 3 -9.92 -40.44 -40.29
C GLN A 3 -9.32 -41.86 -40.29
N LEU A 4 -7.99 -41.94 -40.36
CA LEU A 4 -7.10 -42.42 -39.28
C LEU A 4 -5.64 -42.46 -39.80
N THR A 5 -4.79 -41.50 -39.45
CA THR A 5 -3.84 -41.54 -38.32
C THR A 5 -2.96 -42.80 -38.34
N ILE A 6 -1.78 -42.68 -38.97
CA ILE A 6 -0.70 -43.66 -38.80
C ILE A 6 0.08 -43.26 -37.54
N PHE A 7 -0.08 -44.07 -36.50
CA PHE A 7 0.84 -44.11 -35.37
C PHE A 7 2.23 -44.45 -35.89
N MET A 8 3.20 -43.54 -35.73
CA MET A 8 4.61 -43.89 -35.89
C MET A 8 5.01 -44.76 -34.69
N ASP A 9 5.43 -45.98 -35.02
CA ASP A 9 5.77 -47.05 -34.11
C ASP A 9 6.97 -46.70 -33.21
N ILE A 10 6.95 -47.24 -31.99
CA ILE A 10 7.86 -46.97 -30.88
C ILE A 10 9.33 -47.31 -31.21
N GLU A 11 9.59 -48.13 -32.22
CA GLU A 11 10.96 -48.48 -32.67
C GLU A 11 11.64 -47.38 -33.51
N SER A 12 10.88 -46.50 -34.18
CA SER A 12 11.45 -45.36 -34.95
C SER A 12 11.96 -44.21 -34.06
N SER A 13 11.66 -44.25 -32.77
CA SER A 13 11.97 -43.15 -31.84
C SER A 13 13.42 -43.13 -31.34
N ARG A 14 14.20 -44.20 -31.55
CA ARG A 14 15.58 -44.31 -31.06
C ARG A 14 16.67 -43.90 -32.06
N SER A 15 16.46 -44.08 -33.36
CA SER A 15 17.57 -43.88 -34.33
C SER A 15 18.08 -42.45 -34.36
N TYR A 16 17.17 -41.46 -34.32
CA TYR A 16 17.58 -40.05 -34.32
C TYR A 16 18.23 -39.65 -32.99
N ILE A 17 17.92 -40.30 -31.86
CA ILE A 17 18.56 -40.00 -30.56
C ILE A 17 20.02 -40.42 -30.59
N ASP A 18 20.31 -41.61 -31.14
CA ASP A 18 21.68 -42.10 -31.30
C ASP A 18 22.47 -41.22 -32.28
N GLU A 19 21.83 -40.74 -33.35
CA GLU A 19 22.44 -39.86 -34.35
C GLU A 19 22.79 -38.45 -33.82
N LEU A 20 22.19 -38.00 -32.70
CA LEU A 20 22.63 -36.76 -32.00
C LEU A 20 24.06 -36.86 -31.46
N TYR A 21 24.58 -38.07 -31.28
CA TYR A 21 25.94 -38.36 -30.82
C TYR A 21 26.87 -38.78 -31.96
N SER A 22 26.40 -38.74 -33.21
CA SER A 22 27.23 -38.98 -34.39
C SER A 22 28.39 -37.98 -34.50
N SER A 23 29.48 -38.39 -35.13
CA SER A 23 30.59 -37.50 -35.54
C SER A 23 30.35 -36.83 -36.89
N GLU A 24 29.37 -37.30 -37.66
CA GLU A 24 28.98 -36.72 -38.95
C GLU A 24 27.94 -35.63 -38.75
N ALA A 25 28.28 -34.39 -39.13
CA ALA A 25 27.44 -33.20 -38.94
C ALA A 25 26.07 -33.33 -39.63
N ASP A 26 26.00 -33.91 -40.83
CA ASP A 26 24.75 -34.08 -41.58
C ASP A 26 23.74 -34.98 -40.85
N LYS A 27 24.22 -36.10 -40.27
CA LYS A 27 23.39 -37.00 -39.46
C LYS A 27 22.90 -36.32 -38.19
N THR A 28 23.76 -35.57 -37.50
CA THR A 28 23.37 -34.81 -36.32
C THR A 28 22.36 -33.72 -36.65
N LEU A 29 22.49 -33.06 -37.80
CA LEU A 29 21.55 -32.05 -38.27
C LEU A 29 20.17 -32.65 -38.57
N GLU A 30 20.12 -33.77 -39.30
CA GLU A 30 18.86 -34.48 -39.62
C GLU A 30 18.17 -34.98 -38.34
N ALA A 31 18.95 -35.50 -37.39
CA ALA A 31 18.46 -35.90 -36.07
C ALA A 31 17.86 -34.73 -35.28
N LEU A 32 18.53 -33.57 -35.26
CA LEU A 32 18.02 -32.36 -34.61
C LEU A 32 16.72 -31.85 -35.24
N VAL A 33 16.62 -31.88 -36.59
CA VAL A 33 15.40 -31.49 -37.29
C VAL A 33 14.25 -32.43 -36.93
N THR A 34 14.51 -33.74 -36.89
CA THR A 34 13.52 -34.76 -36.50
C THR A 34 13.08 -34.59 -35.05
N LEU A 35 14.01 -34.40 -34.13
CA LEU A 35 13.73 -34.15 -32.71
C LEU A 35 12.92 -32.87 -32.50
N LYS A 36 13.30 -31.75 -33.14
CA LYS A 36 12.53 -30.51 -33.08
C LYS A 36 11.09 -30.74 -33.54
N ASN A 37 10.88 -31.40 -34.67
CA ASN A 37 9.55 -31.64 -35.22
C ASN A 37 8.70 -32.55 -34.31
N SER A 38 9.32 -33.48 -33.58
CA SER A 38 8.60 -34.38 -32.65
C SER A 38 8.13 -33.68 -31.37
N VAL A 39 8.83 -32.63 -30.91
CA VAL A 39 8.48 -31.90 -29.68
C VAL A 39 7.55 -30.71 -29.91
N ILE A 40 7.41 -30.23 -31.15
CA ILE A 40 6.49 -29.12 -31.47
C ILE A 40 5.05 -29.53 -31.19
N GLY A 41 4.34 -28.70 -30.41
CA GLY A 41 2.91 -28.87 -30.14
C GLY A 41 2.54 -29.96 -29.13
N SER A 42 3.48 -30.75 -28.61
CA SER A 42 3.19 -31.86 -27.67
C SER A 42 3.99 -31.78 -26.38
N ASN A 43 3.33 -31.40 -25.27
CA ASN A 43 3.97 -31.37 -23.95
C ASN A 43 4.44 -32.76 -23.49
N ARG A 44 3.68 -33.82 -23.81
CA ARG A 44 4.10 -35.20 -23.51
C ARG A 44 5.45 -35.55 -24.14
N GLN A 45 5.69 -35.12 -25.38
CA GLN A 45 6.96 -35.38 -26.07
C GLN A 45 8.09 -34.53 -25.48
N LYS A 46 7.84 -33.24 -25.20
CA LYS A 46 8.82 -32.38 -24.50
C LYS A 46 9.28 -33.01 -23.18
N SER A 47 8.34 -33.41 -22.32
CA SER A 47 8.67 -34.05 -21.03
C SER A 47 9.33 -35.42 -21.19
N SER A 48 9.06 -36.13 -22.28
CA SER A 48 9.77 -37.39 -22.57
C SER A 48 11.24 -37.13 -22.94
N VAL A 49 11.50 -36.18 -23.84
CA VAL A 49 12.86 -35.81 -24.26
C VAL A 49 13.70 -35.30 -23.09
N ILE A 50 13.11 -34.48 -22.21
CA ILE A 50 13.79 -33.96 -21.02
C ILE A 50 14.16 -35.10 -20.06
N ARG A 51 13.23 -36.03 -19.78
CA ARG A 51 13.48 -37.19 -18.89
C ARG A 51 14.48 -38.19 -19.46
N GLN A 52 14.64 -38.25 -20.78
CA GLN A 52 15.65 -39.09 -21.43
C GLN A 52 17.08 -38.53 -21.32
N GLY A 53 17.27 -37.35 -20.72
CA GLY A 53 18.61 -36.78 -20.52
C GLY A 53 19.25 -36.25 -21.80
N ILE A 54 18.44 -35.86 -22.80
CA ILE A 54 18.93 -35.33 -24.09
C ILE A 54 19.40 -33.88 -23.97
N VAL A 55 18.90 -33.13 -22.98
CA VAL A 55 19.16 -31.69 -22.81
C VAL A 55 20.65 -31.33 -22.66
N PRO A 56 21.48 -32.02 -21.84
CA PRO A 56 22.92 -31.74 -21.77
C PRO A 56 23.61 -31.83 -23.14
N ARG A 57 23.21 -32.79 -23.99
CA ARG A 57 23.75 -32.91 -25.34
C ARG A 57 23.32 -31.75 -26.23
N LEU A 58 22.07 -31.28 -26.13
CA LEU A 58 21.62 -30.09 -26.86
C LEU A 58 22.39 -28.83 -26.44
N VAL A 59 22.67 -28.67 -25.14
CA VAL A 59 23.47 -27.55 -24.62
C VAL A 59 24.92 -27.62 -25.14
N GLN A 60 25.51 -28.82 -25.19
CA GLN A 60 26.83 -29.03 -25.76
C GLN A 60 26.87 -28.65 -27.25
N LEU A 61 25.93 -29.16 -28.05
CA LEU A 61 25.84 -28.88 -29.50
C LEU A 61 25.61 -27.40 -29.79
N MET A 62 24.86 -26.70 -28.95
CA MET A 62 24.63 -25.25 -29.07
C MET A 62 25.91 -24.44 -28.80
N SER A 63 26.69 -24.85 -27.79
CA SER A 63 27.80 -24.07 -27.23
C SER A 63 29.14 -24.30 -27.95
N ASP A 64 29.28 -25.41 -28.68
CA ASP A 64 30.52 -25.75 -29.38
C ASP A 64 30.70 -24.90 -30.65
N GLU A 65 31.65 -23.95 -30.60
CA GLU A 65 31.97 -23.04 -31.70
C GLU A 65 32.63 -23.73 -32.90
N THR A 66 33.13 -24.96 -32.73
CA THR A 66 33.77 -25.72 -33.83
C THR A 66 32.77 -26.41 -34.74
N LEU A 67 31.50 -26.53 -34.30
CA LEU A 67 30.43 -27.16 -35.06
C LEU A 67 29.84 -26.23 -36.12
N ASP A 68 29.23 -26.87 -37.13
CA ASP A 68 28.49 -26.17 -38.18
C ASP A 68 27.39 -25.27 -37.60
N ALA A 69 27.21 -24.10 -38.22
CA ALA A 69 26.28 -23.07 -37.75
C ALA A 69 24.82 -23.56 -37.75
N ASP A 70 24.44 -24.43 -38.70
CA ASP A 70 23.08 -24.96 -38.79
C ASP A 70 22.82 -26.00 -37.69
N VAL A 71 23.83 -26.78 -37.29
CA VAL A 71 23.74 -27.71 -36.13
C VAL A 71 23.49 -26.91 -34.85
N ARG A 72 24.29 -25.87 -34.59
CA ARG A 72 24.13 -24.99 -33.41
C ARG A 72 22.75 -24.32 -33.41
N LEU A 73 22.32 -23.86 -34.58
CA LEU A 73 21.01 -23.22 -34.77
C LEU A 73 19.86 -24.19 -34.46
N GLN A 74 19.86 -25.40 -35.04
CA GLN A 74 18.79 -26.37 -34.78
C GLN A 74 18.78 -26.85 -33.33
N ALA A 75 19.95 -27.03 -32.69
CA ALA A 75 20.03 -27.35 -31.26
C ALA A 75 19.37 -26.25 -30.41
N THR A 76 19.67 -24.98 -30.70
CA THR A 76 19.08 -23.82 -30.01
C THR A 76 17.57 -23.73 -30.22
N ILE A 77 17.08 -23.94 -31.45
CA ILE A 77 15.64 -23.93 -31.76
C ILE A 77 14.92 -25.08 -31.02
N THR A 78 15.57 -26.24 -30.92
CA THR A 78 15.04 -27.39 -30.19
C THR A 78 14.90 -27.05 -28.70
N ILE A 79 15.94 -26.46 -28.08
CA ILE A 79 15.89 -25.95 -26.71
C ILE A 79 14.74 -24.96 -26.53
N GLY A 80 14.61 -23.97 -27.42
CA GLY A 80 13.52 -22.99 -27.36
C GLY A 80 12.12 -23.61 -27.54
N SER A 81 12.02 -24.77 -28.18
CA SER A 81 10.76 -25.52 -28.31
C SER A 81 10.44 -26.31 -27.03
N LEU A 82 11.46 -26.85 -26.37
CA LEU A 82 11.34 -27.48 -25.04
C LEU A 82 10.95 -26.46 -23.97
N ALA A 83 11.49 -25.23 -24.05
CA ALA A 83 11.17 -24.11 -23.14
C ALA A 83 9.71 -23.64 -23.22
N LYS A 84 8.94 -24.11 -24.21
CA LYS A 84 7.48 -23.88 -24.33
C LYS A 84 6.67 -25.06 -23.76
N GLY A 85 7.28 -25.84 -22.86
CA GLY A 85 6.68 -26.99 -22.19
C GLY A 85 5.81 -26.62 -21.00
N THR A 86 5.63 -27.57 -20.09
CA THR A 86 4.99 -27.34 -18.79
C THR A 86 5.93 -26.61 -17.82
N THR A 87 5.40 -26.11 -16.71
CA THR A 87 6.20 -25.50 -15.64
C THR A 87 7.32 -26.41 -15.13
N GLU A 88 7.02 -27.71 -14.99
CA GLU A 88 7.99 -28.71 -14.55
C GLU A 88 9.12 -28.90 -15.57
N ASP A 89 8.78 -28.93 -16.86
CA ASP A 89 9.76 -29.00 -17.95
C ASP A 89 10.71 -27.79 -17.90
N VAL A 90 10.14 -26.58 -17.79
CA VAL A 90 10.90 -25.33 -17.76
C VAL A 90 11.81 -25.27 -16.53
N ASN A 91 11.31 -25.63 -15.35
CA ASN A 91 12.11 -25.69 -14.12
C ASN A 91 13.29 -26.67 -14.26
N THR A 92 13.03 -27.86 -14.81
CA THR A 92 14.08 -28.86 -15.04
C THR A 92 15.17 -28.33 -15.98
N LEU A 93 14.78 -27.63 -17.06
CA LEU A 93 15.72 -27.00 -17.99
C LEU A 93 16.55 -25.89 -17.30
N VAL A 94 15.93 -25.10 -16.42
CA VAL A 94 16.62 -24.08 -15.62
C VAL A 94 17.65 -24.73 -14.68
N GLU A 95 17.26 -25.78 -13.96
CA GLU A 95 18.14 -26.54 -13.05
C GLU A 95 19.33 -27.17 -13.78
N GLN A 96 19.13 -27.61 -15.02
CA GLN A 96 20.19 -28.13 -15.88
C GLN A 96 21.10 -27.05 -16.48
N GLY A 97 20.94 -25.77 -16.11
CA GLY A 97 21.83 -24.68 -16.52
C GLY A 97 21.64 -24.20 -17.96
N VAL A 98 20.49 -24.51 -18.59
CA VAL A 98 20.21 -24.13 -19.99
C VAL A 98 20.16 -22.61 -20.14
N VAL A 99 19.51 -21.90 -19.20
CA VAL A 99 19.38 -20.44 -19.24
C VAL A 99 20.75 -19.77 -19.09
N ILE A 100 21.60 -20.26 -18.18
CA ILE A 100 22.97 -19.75 -17.99
C ILE A 100 23.76 -19.93 -19.30
N SER A 101 23.66 -21.10 -19.92
CA SER A 101 24.36 -21.39 -21.18
C SER A 101 23.90 -20.48 -22.33
N LEU A 102 22.60 -20.19 -22.42
CA LEU A 102 22.06 -19.24 -23.40
C LEU A 102 22.53 -17.79 -23.15
N VAL A 103 22.62 -17.38 -21.88
CA VAL A 103 23.12 -16.04 -21.49
C VAL A 103 24.61 -15.90 -21.81
N GLU A 104 25.43 -16.91 -21.50
CA GLU A 104 26.85 -16.91 -21.86
C GLU A 104 27.06 -16.84 -23.37
N LEU A 105 26.29 -17.62 -24.12
CA LEU A 105 26.35 -17.62 -25.58
C LEU A 105 25.96 -16.24 -26.17
N LEU A 106 24.98 -15.55 -25.57
CA LEU A 106 24.57 -14.21 -25.99
C LEU A 106 25.68 -13.15 -25.83
N LYS A 107 26.65 -13.37 -24.93
CA LYS A 107 27.78 -12.46 -24.73
C LYS A 107 28.73 -12.46 -25.93
N THR A 108 28.87 -13.57 -26.65
CA THR A 108 29.87 -13.73 -27.72
C THR A 108 29.27 -13.74 -29.13
N ILE A 109 28.02 -14.17 -29.29
CA ILE A 109 27.34 -14.25 -30.60
C ILE A 109 27.29 -12.89 -31.31
N LEU A 110 27.56 -12.88 -32.62
CA LEU A 110 27.41 -11.70 -33.48
C LEU A 110 25.94 -11.27 -33.63
N ILE A 111 25.72 -9.96 -33.64
CA ILE A 111 24.41 -9.34 -33.84
C ILE A 111 23.88 -9.69 -35.24
N ASP A 112 22.55 -9.80 -35.37
CA ASP A 112 21.82 -10.11 -36.61
C ASP A 112 22.10 -11.48 -37.24
N THR A 113 22.58 -12.44 -36.44
CA THR A 113 22.66 -13.84 -36.85
C THR A 113 21.37 -14.61 -36.53
N LYS A 114 21.03 -15.60 -37.36
CA LYS A 114 19.90 -16.53 -37.08
C LYS A 114 20.03 -17.23 -35.73
N LEU A 115 21.27 -17.53 -35.33
CA LEU A 115 21.58 -18.12 -34.02
C LEU A 115 21.22 -17.17 -32.88
N MET A 116 21.53 -15.87 -32.99
CA MET A 116 21.11 -14.87 -32.01
C MET A 116 19.58 -14.84 -31.86
N GLU A 117 18.85 -14.82 -32.97
CA GLU A 117 17.39 -14.81 -32.92
C GLU A 117 16.82 -16.07 -32.26
N ALA A 118 17.42 -17.23 -32.51
CA ALA A 118 17.05 -18.48 -31.83
C ALA A 118 17.34 -18.44 -30.33
N VAL A 119 18.51 -17.92 -29.92
CA VAL A 119 18.88 -17.74 -28.50
C VAL A 119 17.90 -16.80 -27.80
N LEU A 120 17.61 -15.63 -28.39
CA LEU A 120 16.68 -14.65 -27.84
C LEU A 120 15.25 -15.18 -27.77
N SER A 121 14.83 -15.96 -28.77
CA SER A 121 13.53 -16.62 -28.76
C SER A 121 13.42 -17.64 -27.63
N ALA A 122 14.46 -18.46 -27.43
CA ALA A 122 14.53 -19.43 -26.32
C ALA A 122 14.54 -18.73 -24.96
N LEU A 123 15.41 -17.73 -24.75
CA LEU A 123 15.47 -16.94 -23.53
C LEU A 123 14.14 -16.27 -23.23
N LYS A 124 13.50 -15.64 -24.22
CA LYS A 124 12.17 -15.05 -24.04
C LYS A 124 11.14 -16.08 -23.59
N SER A 125 11.15 -17.30 -24.12
CA SER A 125 10.26 -18.38 -23.66
C SER A 125 10.49 -18.74 -22.19
N PHE A 126 11.75 -18.81 -21.74
CA PHE A 126 12.06 -19.00 -20.32
C PHE A 126 11.58 -17.85 -19.44
N PHE A 127 11.84 -16.60 -19.85
CA PHE A 127 11.49 -15.42 -19.06
C PHE A 127 9.98 -15.18 -19.00
N LEU A 128 9.21 -15.57 -20.01
CA LEU A 128 7.74 -15.47 -19.99
C LEU A 128 7.07 -16.54 -19.10
N HIS A 129 7.81 -17.57 -18.66
CA HIS A 129 7.28 -18.60 -17.79
C HIS A 129 7.48 -18.22 -16.31
N PRO A 130 6.42 -18.03 -15.51
CA PRO A 130 6.56 -17.74 -14.08
C PRO A 130 6.87 -19.02 -13.27
N PRO A 131 7.74 -18.97 -12.24
CA PRO A 131 8.63 -17.85 -11.93
C PRO A 131 9.76 -17.74 -12.96
N ALA A 132 10.01 -16.52 -13.45
CA ALA A 132 11.07 -16.28 -14.42
C ALA A 132 12.46 -16.49 -13.79
N PRO A 133 13.45 -17.01 -14.52
CA PRO A 133 14.81 -17.27 -14.01
C PRO A 133 15.65 -15.98 -13.94
N VAL A 134 15.17 -14.99 -13.17
CA VAL A 134 15.80 -13.65 -13.06
C VAL A 134 17.23 -13.70 -12.52
N SER A 135 17.55 -14.71 -11.70
CA SER A 135 18.91 -14.95 -11.17
C SER A 135 19.94 -15.30 -12.26
N ALA A 136 19.49 -15.72 -13.45
CA ALA A 136 20.37 -16.00 -14.58
C ALA A 136 20.90 -14.72 -15.28
N LEU A 137 20.33 -13.56 -14.98
CA LEU A 137 20.81 -12.25 -15.44
C LEU A 137 21.38 -11.49 -14.24
N PRO A 138 22.63 -11.76 -13.82
CA PRO A 138 23.25 -10.98 -12.75
C PRO A 138 23.44 -9.51 -13.19
N VAL A 139 23.52 -8.61 -12.22
CA VAL A 139 23.84 -7.17 -12.42
C VAL A 139 25.34 -7.03 -12.79
N ASP A 140 25.73 -7.61 -13.92
CA ASP A 140 27.04 -7.45 -14.53
C ASP A 140 26.95 -6.38 -15.62
N MET A 141 27.74 -5.31 -15.46
CA MET A 141 27.79 -4.21 -16.42
C MET A 141 28.17 -4.66 -17.83
N LYS A 142 28.98 -5.72 -17.98
CA LYS A 142 29.33 -6.26 -19.31
C LYS A 142 28.14 -6.91 -19.99
N LEU A 143 27.39 -7.73 -19.25
CA LEU A 143 26.16 -8.34 -19.75
C LEU A 143 25.13 -7.27 -20.07
N LEU A 144 24.89 -6.31 -19.18
CA LEU A 144 23.94 -5.24 -19.41
C LEU A 144 24.30 -4.36 -20.61
N ALA A 145 25.58 -4.01 -20.77
CA ALA A 145 26.06 -3.29 -21.94
C ALA A 145 25.82 -4.10 -23.22
N ARG A 146 26.02 -5.42 -23.18
CA ARG A 146 25.74 -6.29 -24.33
C ARG A 146 24.25 -6.37 -24.65
N LEU A 147 23.40 -6.60 -23.66
CA LEU A 147 21.94 -6.68 -23.85
C LEU A 147 21.39 -5.37 -24.42
N THR A 148 21.77 -4.23 -23.85
CA THR A 148 21.35 -2.91 -24.34
C THR A 148 21.94 -2.55 -25.70
N GLN A 149 23.15 -3.02 -26.03
CA GLN A 149 23.67 -2.94 -27.39
C GLN A 149 22.75 -3.68 -28.37
N ILE A 150 22.39 -4.94 -28.08
CA ILE A 150 21.46 -5.72 -28.92
C ILE A 150 20.09 -5.04 -29.02
N ALA A 151 19.61 -4.43 -27.93
CA ALA A 151 18.35 -3.68 -27.88
C ALA A 151 18.33 -2.42 -28.76
N ARG A 152 19.51 -1.87 -29.10
CA ARG A 152 19.66 -0.70 -29.98
C ARG A 152 19.98 -1.08 -31.43
N GLU A 153 20.89 -2.03 -31.61
CA GLU A 153 21.52 -2.30 -32.91
C GLU A 153 20.92 -3.52 -33.64
N GLY A 154 20.25 -4.44 -32.94
CA GLY A 154 19.76 -5.68 -33.56
C GLY A 154 18.48 -5.53 -34.39
N SER A 155 18.07 -6.64 -35.03
CA SER A 155 16.77 -6.76 -35.72
C SER A 155 15.60 -6.36 -34.81
N LEU A 156 14.50 -5.84 -35.37
CA LEU A 156 13.33 -5.40 -34.58
C LEU A 156 12.80 -6.48 -33.63
N ASN A 157 12.82 -7.75 -34.07
CA ASN A 157 12.43 -8.89 -33.26
C ASN A 157 13.40 -9.17 -32.10
N SER A 158 14.70 -9.02 -32.35
CA SER A 158 15.76 -9.16 -31.35
C SER A 158 15.66 -8.07 -30.30
N ARG A 159 15.48 -6.82 -30.74
CA ARG A 159 15.27 -5.65 -29.87
C ARG A 159 14.05 -5.84 -28.97
N ALA A 160 12.90 -6.19 -29.54
CA ALA A 160 11.69 -6.44 -28.77
C ALA A 160 11.83 -7.62 -27.79
N SER A 161 12.56 -8.67 -28.17
CA SER A 161 12.78 -9.83 -27.30
C SER A 161 13.69 -9.47 -26.12
N ILE A 162 14.76 -8.71 -26.34
CA ILE A 162 15.60 -8.19 -25.25
C ILE A 162 14.81 -7.27 -24.34
N VAL A 163 14.11 -6.27 -24.88
CA VAL A 163 13.34 -5.32 -24.07
C VAL A 163 12.30 -6.03 -23.21
N ARG A 164 11.66 -7.09 -23.73
CA ARG A 164 10.75 -7.95 -22.95
C ARG A 164 11.46 -8.71 -21.82
N ILE A 165 12.68 -9.20 -22.05
CA ILE A 165 13.46 -9.88 -21.00
C ILE A 165 13.85 -8.87 -19.91
N LEU A 166 14.30 -7.67 -20.31
CA LEU A 166 14.68 -6.60 -19.38
C LEU A 166 13.48 -6.12 -18.56
N SER A 167 12.27 -6.04 -19.13
CA SER A 167 11.08 -5.63 -18.38
C SER A 167 10.72 -6.61 -17.27
N ILE A 168 10.97 -7.91 -17.47
CA ILE A 168 10.72 -8.96 -16.48
C ILE A 168 11.84 -9.00 -15.44
N TRP A 169 13.07 -8.69 -15.84
CA TRP A 169 14.22 -8.59 -14.94
C TRP A 169 14.17 -7.36 -14.03
N CYS A 170 13.54 -6.27 -14.48
CA CYS A 170 13.41 -5.01 -13.73
C CYS A 170 12.48 -5.14 -12.51
N GLY A 171 12.97 -5.81 -11.46
CA GLY A 171 12.19 -6.14 -10.26
C GLY A 171 12.31 -5.16 -9.09
N GLY A 172 13.32 -4.28 -9.08
CA GLY A 172 13.54 -3.36 -7.97
C GLY A 172 14.49 -2.20 -8.27
N PRO A 173 14.76 -1.34 -7.27
CA PRO A 173 15.52 -0.10 -7.46
C PRO A 173 16.94 -0.29 -8.03
N LEU A 174 17.61 -1.38 -7.66
CA LEU A 174 18.96 -1.68 -8.15
C LEU A 174 18.96 -1.98 -9.64
N GLU A 175 18.03 -2.83 -10.10
CA GLU A 175 17.88 -3.18 -11.50
C GLU A 175 17.43 -1.95 -12.33
N GLN A 176 16.49 -1.15 -11.81
CA GLN A 176 16.03 0.09 -12.45
C GLN A 176 17.19 1.05 -12.75
N GLU A 177 18.07 1.29 -11.77
CA GLU A 177 19.23 2.19 -11.94
C GLU A 177 20.31 1.60 -12.86
N ALA A 178 20.55 0.29 -12.78
CA ALA A 178 21.49 -0.40 -13.66
C ALA A 178 21.02 -0.35 -15.13
N LEU A 179 19.74 -0.62 -15.38
CA LEU A 179 19.12 -0.51 -16.70
C LEU A 179 19.21 0.92 -17.23
N SER A 180 18.86 1.90 -16.40
CA SER A 180 18.94 3.31 -16.77
C SER A 180 20.37 3.70 -17.17
N SER A 181 21.38 3.25 -16.42
CA SER A 181 22.79 3.57 -16.71
C SER A 181 23.31 2.88 -17.97
N SER A 182 22.70 1.76 -18.37
CA SER A 182 23.06 0.99 -19.56
C SER A 182 22.37 1.47 -20.85
N GLY A 183 21.47 2.45 -20.78
CA GLY A 183 20.76 2.98 -21.96
C GLY A 183 19.48 2.22 -22.33
N ALA A 184 18.83 1.58 -21.35
CA ALA A 184 17.59 0.83 -21.57
C ALA A 184 16.39 1.74 -21.90
N LEU A 185 16.38 2.98 -21.41
CA LEU A 185 15.33 3.97 -21.69
C LEU A 185 15.34 4.38 -23.16
N GLU A 186 16.52 4.60 -23.73
CA GLU A 186 16.74 4.91 -25.15
C GLU A 186 16.30 3.74 -26.03
N ALA A 187 16.61 2.51 -25.61
CA ALA A 187 16.19 1.31 -26.32
C ALA A 187 14.66 1.14 -26.35
N ALA A 188 13.99 1.43 -25.22
CA ALA A 188 12.53 1.44 -25.15
C ALA A 188 11.92 2.55 -26.02
N ALA A 189 12.44 3.78 -25.92
CA ALA A 189 12.01 4.92 -26.73
C ALA A 189 12.12 4.62 -28.23
N ALA A 190 13.21 3.97 -28.64
CA ALA A 190 13.46 3.58 -30.02
C ALA A 190 12.53 2.47 -30.56
N LEU A 191 11.79 1.75 -29.71
CA LEU A 191 10.75 0.82 -30.13
C LEU A 191 9.36 1.46 -30.18
N LEU A 192 9.18 2.59 -29.48
CA LEU A 192 7.95 3.38 -29.50
C LEU A 192 7.96 4.42 -30.62
N SER A 193 9.13 4.82 -31.08
CA SER A 193 9.30 5.76 -32.18
C SER A 193 8.79 5.17 -33.50
N SER A 194 7.70 5.74 -34.00
CA SER A 194 7.17 5.50 -35.34
C SER A 194 6.42 6.76 -35.79
N ASP A 195 6.49 7.08 -37.08
CA ASP A 195 5.66 8.13 -37.68
C ASP A 195 4.17 7.77 -37.61
N THR A 196 3.88 6.48 -37.48
CA THR A 196 2.55 5.90 -37.27
C THR A 196 2.47 5.24 -35.89
N SER A 197 1.41 4.48 -35.58
CA SER A 197 1.41 3.70 -34.34
C SER A 197 2.43 2.55 -34.44
N PRO A 198 3.35 2.37 -33.46
CA PRO A 198 4.18 1.18 -33.42
C PRO A 198 3.30 -0.08 -33.27
N PRO A 199 3.67 -1.20 -33.89
CA PRO A 199 2.88 -2.42 -33.80
C PRO A 199 2.97 -2.99 -32.37
N PRO A 200 1.91 -3.65 -31.86
CA PRO A 200 1.84 -4.10 -30.46
C PRO A 200 3.01 -4.99 -30.00
N ASN A 201 3.56 -5.82 -30.89
CA ASN A 201 4.70 -6.69 -30.58
C ASN A 201 5.99 -5.93 -30.25
N LEU A 202 6.12 -4.67 -30.69
CA LEU A 202 7.23 -3.78 -30.35
C LEU A 202 6.87 -2.83 -29.21
N ALA A 203 5.65 -2.29 -29.23
CA ALA A 203 5.20 -1.30 -28.26
C ALA A 203 5.04 -1.88 -26.85
N LEU A 204 4.43 -3.07 -26.71
CA LEU A 204 4.14 -3.63 -25.39
C LEU A 204 5.40 -3.93 -24.58
N PRO A 205 6.45 -4.61 -25.10
CA PRO A 205 7.71 -4.76 -24.37
C PRO A 205 8.29 -3.43 -23.89
N ALA A 206 8.28 -2.40 -24.74
CA ALA A 206 8.85 -1.10 -24.40
C ALA A 206 8.03 -0.39 -23.31
N LEU A 207 6.71 -0.42 -23.39
CA LEU A 207 5.83 0.15 -22.37
C LEU A 207 5.94 -0.59 -21.03
N ASP A 208 6.05 -1.93 -21.06
CA ASP A 208 6.24 -2.73 -19.85
C ASP A 208 7.60 -2.43 -19.20
N LEU A 209 8.66 -2.27 -20.00
CA LEU A 209 9.97 -1.86 -19.49
C LEU A 209 9.94 -0.45 -18.90
N LEU A 210 9.34 0.53 -19.59
CA LEU A 210 9.23 1.89 -19.07
C LEU A 210 8.43 1.95 -17.77
N ALA A 211 7.31 1.23 -17.70
CA ALA A 211 6.52 1.13 -16.49
C ALA A 211 7.34 0.50 -15.36
N ALA A 212 8.03 -0.63 -15.59
CA ALA A 212 8.86 -1.26 -14.56
C ALA A 212 10.02 -0.36 -14.11
N MET A 213 10.65 0.38 -15.03
CA MET A 213 11.76 1.28 -14.73
C MET A 213 11.35 2.53 -13.94
N CYS A 214 10.16 3.08 -14.22
CA CYS A 214 9.68 4.32 -13.60
C CYS A 214 8.86 4.09 -12.32
N PHE A 215 8.49 2.85 -12.01
CA PHE A 215 7.69 2.54 -10.82
C PHE A 215 8.45 2.88 -9.53
N GLU A 216 7.93 3.84 -8.77
CA GLU A 216 8.46 4.28 -7.46
C GLU A 216 9.94 4.73 -7.46
N ASN A 217 10.48 5.11 -8.62
CA ASN A 217 11.88 5.53 -8.76
C ASN A 217 12.00 6.94 -9.35
N ALA A 218 12.19 7.92 -8.48
CA ALA A 218 12.27 9.34 -8.88
C ALA A 218 13.46 9.61 -9.81
N LYS A 219 14.62 9.01 -9.54
CA LYS A 219 15.86 9.24 -10.32
C LYS A 219 15.70 8.74 -11.75
N VAL A 220 15.24 7.49 -11.93
CA VAL A 220 15.04 6.89 -13.25
C VAL A 220 13.90 7.60 -14.00
N SER A 221 12.82 7.97 -13.31
CA SER A 221 11.72 8.74 -13.93
C SER A 221 12.17 10.12 -14.43
N GLN A 222 13.06 10.80 -13.70
CA GLN A 222 13.65 12.08 -14.15
C GLN A 222 14.55 11.91 -15.37
N ILE A 223 15.30 10.81 -15.45
CA ILE A 223 16.09 10.49 -16.65
C ILE A 223 15.14 10.22 -17.82
N ALA A 224 14.09 9.42 -17.62
CA ALA A 224 13.12 9.09 -18.65
C ALA A 224 12.42 10.32 -19.25
N LEU A 225 12.13 11.35 -18.44
CA LEU A 225 11.59 12.62 -18.95
C LEU A 225 12.51 13.32 -19.96
N ASN A 226 13.82 13.20 -19.75
CA ASN A 226 14.85 13.86 -20.53
C ASN A 226 15.48 12.94 -21.58
N THR A 227 15.03 11.69 -21.69
CA THR A 227 15.51 10.76 -22.72
C THR A 227 14.84 11.07 -24.06
N TRP A 228 15.66 11.29 -25.08
CA TRP A 228 15.24 11.61 -26.44
C TRP A 228 15.40 10.40 -27.37
N HIS A 229 14.48 10.27 -28.33
CA HIS A 229 14.69 9.46 -29.50
C HIS A 229 14.17 10.20 -30.74
N GLY A 230 15.08 10.51 -31.67
CA GLY A 230 14.76 11.41 -32.78
C GLY A 230 14.46 12.82 -32.28
N ASP A 231 13.29 13.34 -32.62
CA ASP A 231 12.78 14.67 -32.26
C ASP A 231 11.83 14.67 -31.05
N LYS A 232 11.58 13.50 -30.46
CA LYS A 232 10.60 13.33 -29.38
C LYS A 232 11.25 12.81 -28.11
N THR A 233 10.76 13.32 -26.98
CA THR A 233 11.02 12.78 -25.65
C THR A 233 10.11 11.59 -25.36
N ILE A 234 10.48 10.73 -24.39
CA ILE A 234 9.61 9.63 -23.94
C ILE A 234 8.19 10.10 -23.59
N PRO A 235 7.99 11.19 -22.82
CA PRO A 235 6.64 11.65 -22.50
C PRO A 235 5.82 12.06 -23.73
N GLU A 236 6.43 12.62 -24.77
CA GLU A 236 5.75 12.96 -26.02
C GLU A 236 5.35 11.71 -26.80
N LEU A 237 6.22 10.70 -26.84
CA LEU A 237 5.89 9.38 -27.40
C LEU A 237 4.71 8.75 -26.66
N LEU A 238 4.73 8.75 -25.33
CA LEU A 238 3.63 8.20 -24.51
C LEU A 238 2.32 8.98 -24.71
N THR A 239 2.39 10.31 -24.83
CA THR A 239 1.22 11.17 -25.06
C THR A 239 0.56 10.88 -26.41
N PHE A 240 1.34 10.56 -27.44
CA PHE A 240 0.81 10.10 -28.71
C PHE A 240 0.11 8.74 -28.59
N LEU A 241 0.60 7.85 -27.73
CA LEU A 241 0.10 6.48 -27.58
C LEU A 241 -1.18 6.36 -26.73
N VAL A 242 -1.53 7.36 -25.93
CA VAL A 242 -2.79 7.37 -25.16
C VAL A 242 -4.03 7.77 -25.97
N SER A 243 -3.86 8.11 -27.25
CA SER A 243 -4.95 8.50 -28.14
C SER A 243 -5.94 7.37 -28.42
N ARG A 244 -7.18 7.73 -28.79
CA ARG A 244 -8.32 6.79 -28.90
C ARG A 244 -8.20 5.80 -30.06
N ASP A 245 -7.44 6.15 -31.09
CA ASP A 245 -7.21 5.34 -32.29
C ASP A 245 -6.16 4.23 -32.08
N LYS A 246 -5.49 4.21 -30.93
CA LYS A 246 -4.43 3.25 -30.64
C LYS A 246 -4.99 1.92 -30.11
N PRO A 247 -4.30 0.79 -30.33
CA PRO A 247 -4.68 -0.49 -29.74
C PRO A 247 -4.79 -0.39 -28.21
N LEU A 248 -5.86 -0.97 -27.64
CA LEU A 248 -6.17 -0.82 -26.20
C LEU A 248 -5.00 -1.17 -25.27
N PRO A 249 -4.27 -2.29 -25.47
CA PRO A 249 -3.13 -2.63 -24.60
C PRO A 249 -1.99 -1.61 -24.69
N VAL A 250 -1.78 -0.98 -25.86
CA VAL A 250 -0.76 0.04 -26.07
C VAL A 250 -1.16 1.34 -25.36
N ALA A 251 -2.40 1.78 -25.52
CA ALA A 251 -2.91 2.97 -24.84
C ALA A 251 -2.89 2.84 -23.31
N LEU A 252 -3.23 1.64 -22.80
CA LEU A 252 -3.14 1.31 -21.39
C LEU A 252 -1.70 1.35 -20.88
N GLY A 253 -0.76 0.69 -21.56
CA GLY A 253 0.65 0.68 -21.17
C GLY A 253 1.28 2.08 -21.20
N ALA A 254 0.88 2.92 -22.16
CA ALA A 254 1.32 4.31 -22.24
C ALA A 254 0.78 5.16 -21.09
N ALA A 255 -0.51 5.04 -20.79
CA ALA A 255 -1.13 5.74 -19.66
C ALA A 255 -0.51 5.28 -18.33
N ARG A 256 -0.25 3.98 -18.16
CA ARG A 256 0.42 3.42 -16.99
C ARG A 256 1.84 3.96 -16.81
N SER A 257 2.61 4.06 -17.89
CA SER A 257 3.96 4.65 -17.85
C SER A 257 3.92 6.11 -17.41
N LEU A 258 3.00 6.93 -17.97
CA LEU A 258 2.81 8.33 -17.55
C LEU A 258 2.39 8.43 -16.07
N THR A 259 1.48 7.56 -15.62
CA THR A 259 1.07 7.48 -14.22
C THR A 259 2.27 7.20 -13.30
N PHE A 260 3.14 6.26 -13.66
CA PHE A 260 4.30 5.92 -12.83
C PHE A 260 5.35 7.03 -12.80
N ILE A 261 5.62 7.68 -13.94
CA ILE A 261 6.51 8.86 -14.00
C ILE A 261 5.95 9.99 -13.11
N HIS A 262 4.63 10.22 -13.12
CA HIS A 262 3.99 11.17 -12.21
C HIS A 262 4.14 10.77 -10.74
N ARG A 263 3.79 9.52 -10.40
CA ARG A 263 3.79 9.04 -9.01
C ARG A 263 5.19 8.92 -8.42
N ALA A 264 6.21 8.77 -9.25
CA ALA A 264 7.62 8.89 -8.87
C ALA A 264 8.09 10.35 -8.65
N GLY A 265 7.22 11.34 -8.85
CA GLY A 265 7.51 12.77 -8.63
C GLY A 265 8.21 13.47 -9.79
N ALA A 266 8.27 12.85 -10.97
CA ALA A 266 8.92 13.46 -12.12
C ALA A 266 7.99 14.40 -12.90
N LEU A 267 6.72 14.01 -13.09
CA LEU A 267 5.68 14.90 -13.63
C LEU A 267 4.84 15.49 -12.48
N PRO A 268 4.55 16.79 -12.47
CA PRO A 268 3.61 17.37 -11.52
C PRO A 268 2.16 16.95 -11.84
N PRO A 269 1.23 17.01 -10.86
CA PRO A 269 -0.15 16.55 -11.05
C PRO A 269 -0.96 17.39 -12.04
N ASP A 270 -0.58 18.65 -12.27
CA ASP A 270 -1.21 19.57 -13.23
C ASP A 270 -0.61 19.49 -14.64
N ASP A 271 0.35 18.59 -14.86
CA ASP A 271 0.97 18.40 -16.18
C ASP A 271 -0.07 17.95 -17.22
N ASN A 272 -0.06 18.60 -18.39
CA ASN A 272 -1.00 18.31 -19.47
C ASN A 272 -1.00 16.83 -19.89
N ARG A 273 0.14 16.14 -19.81
CA ARG A 273 0.28 14.73 -20.18
C ARG A 273 -0.41 13.81 -19.17
N VAL A 274 -0.53 14.25 -17.92
CA VAL A 274 -1.28 13.56 -16.87
C VAL A 274 -2.76 13.89 -16.98
N VAL A 275 -3.10 15.18 -16.96
CA VAL A 275 -4.49 15.70 -16.89
C VAL A 275 -5.26 15.41 -18.18
N PHE A 276 -4.66 15.62 -19.35
CA PHE A 276 -5.32 15.45 -20.65
C PHE A 276 -4.89 14.19 -21.39
N GLY A 277 -3.88 13.47 -20.89
CA GLY A 277 -3.40 12.20 -21.46
C GLY A 277 -3.83 10.99 -20.62
N ALA A 278 -3.06 10.68 -19.57
CA ALA A 278 -3.22 9.46 -18.78
C ALA A 278 -4.60 9.32 -18.13
N LEU A 279 -5.07 10.33 -17.39
CA LEU A 279 -6.33 10.29 -16.66
C LEU A 279 -7.56 10.01 -17.56
N PRO A 280 -7.83 10.80 -18.62
CA PRO A 280 -8.99 10.55 -19.48
C PRO A 280 -8.85 9.26 -20.29
N CYS A 281 -7.63 8.82 -20.61
CA CYS A 281 -7.40 7.53 -21.23
C CYS A 281 -7.84 6.40 -20.29
N LEU A 282 -7.37 6.39 -19.05
CA LEU A 282 -7.71 5.37 -18.05
C LEU A 282 -9.21 5.38 -17.73
N ALA A 283 -9.82 6.55 -17.52
CA ALA A 283 -11.25 6.65 -17.26
C ALA A 283 -12.09 6.08 -18.42
N ARG A 284 -11.69 6.32 -19.68
CA ARG A 284 -12.31 5.72 -20.86
C ARG A 284 -12.12 4.21 -20.91
N LEU A 285 -10.96 3.70 -20.51
CA LEU A 285 -10.68 2.26 -20.52
C LEU A 285 -11.44 1.48 -19.44
N CYS A 286 -12.04 2.17 -18.45
CA CYS A 286 -12.92 1.56 -17.46
C CYS A 286 -14.35 1.30 -17.95
N THR A 287 -14.77 1.86 -19.10
CA THR A 287 -16.16 1.76 -19.57
C THR A 287 -16.56 0.32 -19.91
N LYS A 288 -17.86 0.05 -19.85
CA LYS A 288 -18.45 -1.30 -20.02
C LYS A 288 -18.12 -1.97 -21.36
N ASP A 289 -17.85 -1.20 -22.41
CA ASP A 289 -17.54 -1.71 -23.75
C ASP A 289 -16.11 -2.27 -23.88
N MET A 290 -15.27 -2.08 -22.87
CA MET A 290 -13.87 -2.51 -22.88
C MET A 290 -13.71 -3.95 -22.36
N PRO A 291 -12.69 -4.69 -22.82
CA PRO A 291 -12.36 -6.01 -22.28
C PRO A 291 -12.13 -5.97 -20.75
N GLU A 292 -12.50 -7.05 -20.06
CA GLU A 292 -12.46 -7.12 -18.58
C GLU A 292 -11.04 -6.95 -18.01
N ASP A 293 -10.03 -7.52 -18.66
CA ASP A 293 -8.61 -7.40 -18.31
C ASP A 293 -8.11 -5.95 -18.44
N ILE A 294 -8.55 -5.25 -19.49
CA ILE A 294 -8.25 -3.84 -19.72
C ILE A 294 -8.94 -2.97 -18.66
N ARG A 295 -10.22 -3.22 -18.38
CA ARG A 295 -10.99 -2.50 -17.35
C ARG A 295 -10.36 -2.64 -15.96
N ALA A 296 -9.98 -3.86 -15.60
CA ALA A 296 -9.32 -4.15 -14.32
C ALA A 296 -8.02 -3.35 -14.16
N THR A 297 -7.14 -3.45 -15.15
CA THR A 297 -5.82 -2.78 -15.11
C THR A 297 -5.97 -1.26 -15.19
N ALA A 298 -6.94 -0.75 -15.96
CA ALA A 298 -7.23 0.67 -16.06
C ALA A 298 -7.73 1.24 -14.73
N ALA A 299 -8.65 0.54 -14.05
CA ALA A 299 -9.17 0.95 -12.75
C ALA A 299 -8.07 0.96 -11.67
N GLU A 300 -7.22 -0.07 -11.65
CA GLU A 300 -6.06 -0.11 -10.74
C GLU A 300 -5.06 1.02 -11.02
N THR A 301 -4.73 1.26 -12.28
CA THR A 301 -3.79 2.32 -12.68
C THR A 301 -4.36 3.70 -12.36
N LEU A 302 -5.66 3.91 -12.56
CA LEU A 302 -6.34 5.16 -12.20
C LEU A 302 -6.40 5.36 -10.68
N ALA A 303 -6.60 4.29 -9.92
CA ALA A 303 -6.52 4.33 -8.47
C ALA A 303 -5.17 4.83 -7.99
N TYR A 304 -4.08 4.28 -8.55
CA TYR A 304 -2.72 4.70 -8.21
C TYR A 304 -2.43 6.14 -8.67
N LEU A 305 -2.94 6.55 -9.84
CA LEU A 305 -2.79 7.92 -10.35
C LEU A 305 -3.41 8.97 -9.41
N ALA A 306 -4.64 8.74 -8.96
CA ALA A 306 -5.42 9.70 -8.19
C ALA A 306 -5.17 9.65 -6.67
N GLU A 307 -4.44 8.66 -6.14
CA GLU A 307 -4.35 8.38 -4.70
C GLU A 307 -3.88 9.58 -3.86
N VAL A 308 -2.89 10.33 -4.35
CA VAL A 308 -2.17 11.34 -3.56
C VAL A 308 -2.53 12.79 -3.90
N ASP A 309 -3.35 13.03 -4.93
CA ASP A 309 -3.64 14.38 -5.40
C ASP A 309 -5.15 14.64 -5.49
N THR A 310 -5.63 15.60 -4.69
CA THR A 310 -7.05 15.95 -4.63
C THR A 310 -7.56 16.57 -5.94
N SER A 311 -6.73 17.24 -6.72
CA SER A 311 -7.13 17.82 -8.01
C SER A 311 -7.38 16.72 -9.04
N LEU A 312 -6.51 15.71 -9.12
CA LEU A 312 -6.70 14.52 -9.95
C LEU A 312 -7.92 13.71 -9.50
N GLN A 313 -8.18 13.58 -8.20
CA GLN A 313 -9.41 12.95 -7.68
C GLN A 313 -10.66 13.67 -8.19
N ARG A 314 -10.69 15.00 -8.11
CA ARG A 314 -11.80 15.82 -8.61
C ARG A 314 -11.98 15.68 -10.12
N LEU A 315 -10.89 15.75 -10.89
CA LEU A 315 -10.90 15.60 -12.35
C LEU A 315 -11.40 14.21 -12.78
N ALA A 316 -10.94 13.15 -12.13
CA ALA A 316 -11.43 11.80 -12.36
C ALA A 316 -12.92 11.69 -11.99
N ALA A 317 -13.33 12.24 -10.85
CA ALA A 317 -14.72 12.16 -10.41
C ALA A 317 -15.69 12.89 -11.34
N ILE A 318 -15.31 14.00 -11.98
CA ILE A 318 -16.16 14.67 -12.99
C ILE A 318 -16.14 13.99 -14.36
N SER A 319 -15.27 13.02 -14.59
CA SER A 319 -15.27 12.26 -15.84
C SER A 319 -16.58 11.48 -15.97
N ASN A 320 -17.39 11.85 -16.96
CA ASN A 320 -18.73 11.31 -17.14
C ASN A 320 -18.69 9.77 -17.16
N HIS A 321 -19.63 9.16 -16.42
CA HIS A 321 -19.81 7.71 -16.28
C HIS A 321 -18.70 6.94 -15.54
N LEU A 322 -17.64 7.57 -15.01
CA LEU A 322 -16.59 6.82 -14.30
C LEU A 322 -17.16 6.03 -13.11
N MET A 323 -17.93 6.67 -12.23
CA MET A 323 -18.50 6.00 -11.05
C MET A 323 -19.39 4.81 -11.41
N CYS A 324 -20.25 4.97 -12.42
CA CYS A 324 -21.09 3.88 -12.92
C CYS A 324 -20.25 2.77 -13.55
N SER A 325 -19.23 3.14 -14.34
CA SER A 325 -18.32 2.18 -14.98
C SER A 325 -17.56 1.37 -13.95
N LEU A 326 -17.08 2.00 -12.87
CA LEU A 326 -16.42 1.31 -11.76
C LEU A 326 -17.40 0.37 -11.03
N ALA A 327 -18.65 0.77 -10.81
CA ALA A 327 -19.66 -0.13 -10.24
C ALA A 327 -19.88 -1.36 -11.14
N ASP A 328 -19.98 -1.17 -12.46
CA ASP A 328 -20.06 -2.26 -13.44
C ASP A 328 -18.79 -3.16 -13.45
N ILE A 329 -17.63 -2.66 -13.00
CA ILE A 329 -16.40 -3.48 -12.88
C ILE A 329 -16.48 -4.37 -11.63
N VAL A 330 -17.10 -3.90 -10.55
CA VAL A 330 -17.25 -4.71 -9.32
C VAL A 330 -18.13 -5.95 -9.54
N ASP A 331 -19.04 -5.89 -10.53
CA ASP A 331 -19.87 -7.03 -10.93
C ASP A 331 -19.14 -8.05 -11.82
N CYS A 332 -17.95 -7.73 -12.35
CA CYS A 332 -17.17 -8.66 -13.15
C CYS A 332 -16.77 -9.90 -12.34
N PRO A 333 -16.66 -11.10 -12.96
CA PRO A 333 -16.21 -12.31 -12.27
C PRO A 333 -14.76 -12.23 -11.79
N SER A 334 -13.87 -11.53 -12.50
CA SER A 334 -12.45 -11.41 -12.15
C SER A 334 -12.23 -10.73 -10.79
N ALA A 335 -11.43 -11.39 -9.95
CA ALA A 335 -10.97 -10.82 -8.69
C ALA A 335 -10.16 -9.53 -8.90
N ALA A 336 -9.30 -9.50 -9.92
CA ALA A 336 -8.48 -8.33 -10.25
C ALA A 336 -9.34 -7.13 -10.68
N ALA A 337 -10.45 -7.39 -11.38
CA ALA A 337 -11.41 -6.35 -11.74
C ALA A 337 -12.04 -5.72 -10.49
N LYS A 338 -12.58 -6.55 -9.59
CA LYS A 338 -13.18 -6.10 -8.32
C LYS A 338 -12.18 -5.33 -7.46
N GLU A 339 -10.97 -5.87 -7.33
CA GLU A 339 -9.88 -5.25 -6.58
C GLU A 339 -9.55 -3.86 -7.16
N GLY A 340 -9.31 -3.77 -8.47
CA GLY A 340 -8.99 -2.50 -9.14
C GLY A 340 -10.10 -1.46 -8.98
N ALA A 341 -11.37 -1.87 -9.10
CA ALA A 341 -12.51 -0.98 -8.92
C ALA A 341 -12.64 -0.45 -7.49
N PHE A 342 -12.53 -1.32 -6.47
CA PHE A 342 -12.56 -0.90 -5.07
C PHE A 342 -11.37 0.00 -4.71
N LYS A 343 -10.16 -0.31 -5.19
CA LYS A 343 -8.99 0.58 -5.05
C LYS A 343 -9.28 1.95 -5.66
N CYS A 344 -9.90 1.99 -6.83
CA CYS A 344 -10.23 3.26 -7.49
C CYS A 344 -11.26 4.07 -6.69
N PHE A 345 -12.34 3.45 -6.21
CA PHE A 345 -13.29 4.12 -5.33
C PHE A 345 -12.62 4.64 -4.04
N ALA A 346 -11.74 3.84 -3.43
CA ALA A 346 -11.02 4.23 -2.23
C ALA A 346 -10.16 5.49 -2.45
N SER A 347 -9.38 5.53 -3.55
CA SER A 347 -8.56 6.68 -3.94
C SER A 347 -9.42 7.92 -4.22
N LEU A 348 -10.49 7.79 -4.99
CA LEU A 348 -11.36 8.92 -5.34
C LEU A 348 -12.03 9.54 -4.11
N GLY A 349 -12.48 8.72 -3.15
CA GLY A 349 -13.12 9.19 -1.92
C GLY A 349 -12.18 9.65 -0.81
N ALA A 350 -10.85 9.56 -1.01
CA ALA A 350 -9.89 9.68 0.09
C ALA A 350 -9.93 11.04 0.79
N ASN A 351 -9.95 12.12 0.01
CA ASN A 351 -9.70 13.47 0.52
C ASN A 351 -10.85 14.47 0.27
N ASP A 352 -11.89 14.09 -0.47
CA ASP A 352 -12.95 15.02 -0.89
C ASP A 352 -14.36 14.52 -0.51
N GLU A 353 -15.11 15.35 0.23
CA GLU A 353 -16.43 15.00 0.76
C GLU A 353 -17.50 14.89 -0.34
N ASP A 354 -17.46 15.77 -1.34
CA ASP A 354 -18.43 15.75 -2.44
C ASP A 354 -18.23 14.49 -3.29
N ILE A 355 -16.99 14.06 -3.46
CA ILE A 355 -16.69 12.80 -4.15
C ILE A 355 -17.20 11.60 -3.34
N ARG A 356 -16.99 11.54 -2.01
CA ARG A 356 -17.54 10.47 -1.16
C ARG A 356 -19.06 10.37 -1.26
N LYS A 357 -19.74 11.52 -1.25
CA LYS A 357 -21.20 11.58 -1.41
C LYS A 357 -21.64 10.98 -2.75
N ARG A 358 -21.01 11.38 -3.86
CA ARG A 358 -21.29 10.83 -5.20
C ARG A 358 -21.00 9.34 -5.32
N ILE A 359 -19.94 8.87 -4.67
CA ILE A 359 -19.59 7.44 -4.61
C ILE A 359 -20.73 6.67 -3.92
N ILE A 360 -21.19 7.12 -2.75
CA ILE A 360 -22.29 6.44 -2.04
C ILE A 360 -23.63 6.49 -2.79
N GLU A 361 -23.91 7.59 -3.50
CA GLU A 361 -25.09 7.72 -4.36
C GLU A 361 -25.04 6.80 -5.59
N THR A 362 -23.89 6.17 -5.88
CA THR A 362 -23.77 5.18 -6.95
C THR A 362 -24.59 3.94 -6.61
N HIS A 363 -25.58 3.65 -7.47
CA HIS A 363 -26.57 2.60 -7.24
C HIS A 363 -25.93 1.25 -6.88
N GLY A 364 -26.34 0.69 -5.73
CA GLY A 364 -25.90 -0.62 -5.27
C GLY A 364 -24.49 -0.68 -4.69
N LEU A 365 -23.70 0.41 -4.69
CA LEU A 365 -22.29 0.35 -4.29
C LEU A 365 -22.08 -0.18 -2.87
N MET A 366 -22.87 0.27 -1.90
CA MET A 366 -22.71 -0.20 -0.51
C MET A 366 -22.99 -1.70 -0.35
N VAL A 367 -23.90 -2.24 -1.16
CA VAL A 367 -24.16 -3.68 -1.23
C VAL A 367 -22.92 -4.39 -1.79
N HIS A 368 -22.32 -3.85 -2.86
CA HIS A 368 -21.06 -4.37 -3.40
C HIS A 368 -19.92 -4.32 -2.39
N VAL A 369 -19.76 -3.24 -1.63
CA VAL A 369 -18.74 -3.13 -0.56
C VAL A 369 -18.92 -4.22 0.49
N VAL A 370 -20.16 -4.47 0.93
CA VAL A 370 -20.46 -5.55 1.89
C VAL A 370 -20.17 -6.93 1.32
N TYR A 371 -20.52 -7.19 0.06
CA TYR A 371 -20.15 -8.44 -0.61
C TYR A 371 -18.63 -8.58 -0.80
N GLY A 372 -17.94 -7.49 -1.13
CA GLY A 372 -16.49 -7.42 -1.28
C GLY A 372 -15.75 -7.77 0.01
N MET A 373 -16.25 -7.32 1.16
CA MET A 373 -15.73 -7.71 2.47
C MET A 373 -15.84 -9.23 2.73
N ASN A 374 -16.85 -9.90 2.19
CA ASN A 374 -17.03 -11.35 2.34
C ASN A 374 -16.47 -12.16 1.18
N ASN A 375 -15.67 -11.55 0.29
CA ASN A 375 -15.13 -12.23 -0.88
C ASN A 375 -14.09 -13.31 -0.50
N PRO A 376 -14.02 -14.47 -1.20
CA PRO A 376 -12.99 -15.48 -0.94
C PRO A 376 -11.57 -14.97 -1.14
N GLU A 377 -11.35 -14.01 -2.04
CA GLU A 377 -10.03 -13.47 -2.36
C GLU A 377 -9.58 -12.39 -1.35
N PRO A 378 -8.44 -12.58 -0.65
CA PRO A 378 -7.93 -11.62 0.34
C PRO A 378 -7.76 -10.20 -0.20
N ASN A 379 -7.24 -10.04 -1.42
CA ASN A 379 -6.99 -8.73 -2.00
C ASN A 379 -8.29 -7.95 -2.28
N VAL A 380 -9.36 -8.66 -2.68
CA VAL A 380 -10.68 -8.06 -2.88
C VAL A 380 -11.26 -7.60 -1.54
N ARG A 381 -11.11 -8.41 -0.48
CA ARG A 381 -11.53 -8.01 0.88
C ARG A 381 -10.80 -6.76 1.35
N LEU A 382 -9.48 -6.72 1.19
CA LEU A 382 -8.67 -5.56 1.56
C LEU A 382 -9.08 -4.32 0.78
N ALA A 383 -9.26 -4.43 -0.54
CA ALA A 383 -9.70 -3.30 -1.37
C ALA A 383 -11.11 -2.81 -0.96
N ALA A 384 -12.05 -3.71 -0.68
CA ALA A 384 -13.37 -3.35 -0.20
C ALA A 384 -13.33 -2.65 1.16
N VAL A 385 -12.50 -3.11 2.09
CA VAL A 385 -12.29 -2.46 3.40
C VAL A 385 -11.62 -1.10 3.25
N ARG A 386 -10.67 -0.92 2.32
CA ARG A 386 -10.07 0.38 1.98
C ARG A 386 -11.11 1.35 1.41
N CYS A 387 -12.01 0.86 0.56
CA CYS A 387 -13.14 1.64 0.06
C CYS A 387 -14.06 2.08 1.21
N LEU A 388 -14.47 1.14 2.07
CA LEU A 388 -15.28 1.44 3.25
C LEU A 388 -14.59 2.45 4.19
N HIS A 389 -13.28 2.28 4.43
CA HIS A 389 -12.48 3.20 5.24
C HIS A 389 -12.56 4.62 4.68
N SER A 390 -12.36 4.75 3.36
CA SER A 390 -12.44 6.04 2.66
C SER A 390 -13.79 6.72 2.87
N LEU A 391 -14.87 5.96 2.66
CA LEU A 391 -16.24 6.45 2.84
C LEU A 391 -16.59 6.77 4.30
N SER A 392 -16.02 6.04 5.25
CA SER A 392 -16.25 6.22 6.70
C SER A 392 -15.73 7.52 7.28
N ARG A 393 -14.93 8.29 6.51
CA ARG A 393 -14.47 9.61 6.93
C ARG A 393 -15.58 10.67 6.86
N SER A 394 -16.71 10.39 6.20
CA SER A 394 -17.85 11.30 6.16
C SER A 394 -18.77 11.13 7.37
N VAL A 395 -18.93 12.21 8.14
CA VAL A 395 -19.85 12.28 9.29
C VAL A 395 -21.30 12.01 8.86
N GLN A 396 -21.73 12.54 7.71
CA GLN A 396 -23.09 12.34 7.22
C GLN A 396 -23.38 10.86 6.97
N GLN A 397 -22.42 10.15 6.35
CA GLN A 397 -22.57 8.76 5.94
C GLN A 397 -22.52 7.79 7.11
N LEU A 398 -21.70 8.11 8.13
CA LEU A 398 -21.68 7.40 9.41
C LEU A 398 -23.04 7.44 10.13
N ARG A 399 -23.82 8.50 9.96
CA ARG A 399 -25.12 8.69 10.65
C ARG A 399 -26.31 8.04 9.95
N THR A 400 -26.27 7.91 8.62
CA THR A 400 -27.41 7.43 7.83
C THR A 400 -27.08 6.12 7.14
N THR A 401 -26.30 6.18 6.07
CA THR A 401 -26.15 5.08 5.10
C THR A 401 -25.52 3.83 5.70
N PHE A 402 -24.55 3.99 6.59
CA PHE A 402 -23.84 2.83 7.17
C PHE A 402 -24.69 2.04 8.17
N GLN A 403 -25.70 2.69 8.76
CA GLN A 403 -26.67 2.01 9.60
C GLN A 403 -27.54 1.06 8.77
N ASP A 404 -28.05 1.52 7.63
CA ASP A 404 -28.95 0.75 6.76
C ASP A 404 -28.31 -0.53 6.22
N HIS A 405 -27.00 -0.49 5.95
CA HIS A 405 -26.24 -1.62 5.43
C HIS A 405 -25.56 -2.48 6.51
N ALA A 406 -25.64 -2.10 7.79
CA ALA A 406 -25.01 -2.78 8.92
C ALA A 406 -23.54 -3.16 8.68
N VAL A 407 -22.76 -2.27 8.04
CA VAL A 407 -21.38 -2.51 7.57
C VAL A 407 -20.42 -2.94 8.68
N TRP A 408 -20.74 -2.60 9.92
CA TRP A 408 -19.97 -2.98 11.11
C TRP A 408 -19.93 -4.50 11.34
N ARG A 409 -20.98 -5.25 10.98
CA ARG A 409 -21.06 -6.70 11.19
C ARG A 409 -19.98 -7.48 10.42
N PRO A 410 -19.93 -7.40 9.06
CA PRO A 410 -18.89 -8.09 8.31
C PRO A 410 -17.49 -7.57 8.66
N LEU A 411 -17.35 -6.28 8.98
CA LEU A 411 -16.06 -5.72 9.40
C LEU A 411 -15.56 -6.32 10.73
N MET A 412 -16.43 -6.44 11.74
CA MET A 412 -16.08 -7.10 13.00
C MET A 412 -15.73 -8.57 12.80
N GLN A 413 -16.44 -9.28 11.91
CA GLN A 413 -16.13 -10.67 11.59
C GLN A 413 -14.75 -10.79 10.93
N LEU A 414 -14.45 -9.96 9.93
CA LEU A 414 -13.15 -9.94 9.26
C LEU A 414 -11.98 -9.70 10.22
N LEU A 415 -12.15 -8.80 11.19
CA LEU A 415 -11.11 -8.50 12.17
C LEU A 415 -10.89 -9.63 13.19
N LYS A 416 -11.88 -10.51 13.39
CA LYS A 416 -11.74 -11.73 14.21
C LYS A 416 -11.05 -12.84 13.44
N ASP A 417 -11.43 -13.01 12.17
CA ASP A 417 -11.04 -14.17 11.36
C ASP A 417 -9.72 -13.98 10.62
N SER A 418 -9.26 -12.73 10.43
CA SER A 418 -8.08 -12.44 9.61
C SER A 418 -6.78 -12.34 10.41
N PRO A 419 -5.74 -13.11 10.04
CA PRO A 419 -4.39 -12.92 10.56
C PRO A 419 -3.61 -11.81 9.83
N ASP A 420 -4.11 -11.32 8.69
CA ASP A 420 -3.39 -10.37 7.84
C ASP A 420 -3.27 -8.98 8.49
N THR A 421 -2.03 -8.52 8.65
CA THR A 421 -1.70 -7.29 9.38
C THR A 421 -2.21 -6.03 8.67
N GLU A 422 -2.21 -6.04 7.34
CA GLU A 422 -2.64 -4.91 6.54
C GLU A 422 -4.16 -4.73 6.62
N LEU A 423 -4.93 -5.81 6.44
CA LEU A 423 -6.37 -5.81 6.63
C LEU A 423 -6.75 -5.39 8.06
N LEU A 424 -6.06 -5.91 9.07
CA LEU A 424 -6.29 -5.52 10.47
C LEU A 424 -6.04 -4.02 10.67
N THR A 425 -5.01 -3.46 10.03
CA THR A 425 -4.67 -2.04 10.16
C THR A 425 -5.75 -1.16 9.53
N VAL A 426 -6.14 -1.43 8.27
CA VAL A 426 -7.18 -0.65 7.60
C VAL A 426 -8.54 -0.85 8.27
N GLY A 427 -8.90 -2.09 8.61
CA GLY A 427 -10.18 -2.40 9.22
C GLY A 427 -10.34 -1.79 10.62
N SER A 428 -9.29 -1.81 11.45
CA SER A 428 -9.32 -1.15 12.77
C SER A 428 -9.33 0.39 12.66
N SER A 429 -8.71 0.97 11.62
CA SER A 429 -8.85 2.40 11.31
C SER A 429 -10.29 2.74 10.94
N THR A 430 -10.96 1.91 10.14
CA THR A 430 -12.40 2.04 9.87
C THR A 430 -13.24 1.94 11.14
N LEU A 431 -12.89 1.03 12.08
CA LEU A 431 -13.56 0.96 13.38
C LEU A 431 -13.45 2.24 14.19
N CYS A 432 -12.30 2.92 14.15
CA CYS A 432 -12.15 4.21 14.85
C CYS A 432 -13.22 5.21 14.41
N ASN A 433 -13.56 5.24 13.11
CA ASN A 433 -14.59 6.12 12.56
C ASN A 433 -16.01 5.64 12.93
N LEU A 434 -16.27 4.33 12.88
CA LEU A 434 -17.58 3.74 13.24
C LEU A 434 -17.90 3.81 14.74
N LEU A 435 -16.91 4.06 15.60
CA LEU A 435 -17.08 4.15 17.06
C LEU A 435 -17.21 5.59 17.58
N LEU A 436 -17.29 6.58 16.68
CA LEU A 436 -17.60 7.95 17.06
C LEU A 436 -19.01 8.04 17.66
N GLU A 437 -19.21 8.96 18.60
CA GLU A 437 -20.44 9.08 19.39
C GLU A 437 -21.72 9.13 18.56
N PHE A 438 -21.69 9.84 17.43
CA PHE A 438 -22.85 10.02 16.57
C PHE A 438 -23.11 8.83 15.64
N SER A 439 -22.28 7.79 15.66
CA SER A 439 -22.47 6.61 14.81
C SER A 439 -23.39 5.58 15.48
N PRO A 440 -24.50 5.17 14.84
CA PRO A 440 -25.40 4.13 15.35
C PRO A 440 -24.77 2.73 15.45
N ALA A 441 -23.54 2.55 14.95
CA ALA A 441 -22.81 1.29 15.03
C ALA A 441 -22.17 1.06 16.40
N LYS A 442 -22.03 2.09 17.24
CA LYS A 442 -21.29 2.05 18.51
C LYS A 442 -21.88 1.02 19.49
N GLU A 443 -23.17 1.08 19.77
CA GLU A 443 -23.84 0.21 20.74
C GLU A 443 -23.87 -1.26 20.29
N PRO A 444 -24.29 -1.60 19.05
CA PRO A 444 -24.26 -2.99 18.60
C PRO A 444 -22.86 -3.62 18.61
N MET A 445 -21.82 -2.83 18.32
CA MET A 445 -20.44 -3.28 18.37
C MET A 445 -19.96 -3.57 19.79
N LEU A 446 -20.33 -2.71 20.75
CA LEU A 446 -20.05 -2.91 22.17
C LEU A 446 -20.64 -4.25 22.67
N ASP A 447 -21.86 -4.58 22.25
CA ASP A 447 -22.53 -5.83 22.61
C ASP A 447 -21.85 -7.06 21.99
N GLN A 448 -21.19 -6.93 20.84
CA GLN A 448 -20.49 -8.02 20.14
C GLN A 448 -19.01 -8.20 20.54
N GLY A 449 -18.60 -7.62 21.66
CA GLY A 449 -17.26 -7.80 22.22
C GLY A 449 -16.18 -6.96 21.53
N ALA A 450 -16.53 -5.76 21.05
CA ALA A 450 -15.55 -4.85 20.50
C ALA A 450 -14.48 -4.43 21.52
N VAL A 451 -14.83 -4.27 22.81
CA VAL A 451 -13.87 -3.88 23.86
C VAL A 451 -12.70 -4.86 23.94
N GLU A 452 -12.98 -6.17 24.01
CA GLU A 452 -11.98 -7.22 24.13
C GLU A 452 -11.10 -7.29 22.88
N MET A 453 -11.71 -7.18 21.70
CA MET A 453 -11.00 -7.12 20.42
C MET A 453 -10.03 -5.94 20.38
N LEU A 454 -10.50 -4.74 20.71
CA LEU A 454 -9.69 -3.52 20.70
C LEU A 454 -8.56 -3.58 21.72
N CYS A 455 -8.82 -4.13 22.92
CA CYS A 455 -7.78 -4.37 23.92
C CYS A 455 -6.70 -5.34 23.39
N ASN A 456 -7.08 -6.37 22.62
CA ASN A 456 -6.11 -7.27 22.00
C ASN A 456 -5.25 -6.56 20.94
N LEU A 457 -5.82 -5.62 20.16
CA LEU A 457 -5.05 -4.82 19.21
C LEU A 457 -3.96 -3.99 19.89
N THR A 458 -4.20 -3.49 21.11
CA THR A 458 -3.20 -2.73 21.87
C THR A 458 -1.94 -3.55 22.24
N LYS A 459 -2.02 -4.88 22.15
CA LYS A 459 -0.92 -5.80 22.49
C LYS A 459 -0.11 -6.24 21.27
N LYS A 460 -0.47 -5.78 20.07
CA LYS A 460 0.20 -6.14 18.82
C LYS A 460 1.57 -5.45 18.68
N PRO A 461 2.56 -6.11 18.05
CA PRO A 461 3.90 -5.53 17.86
C PRO A 461 3.89 -4.32 16.91
N GLU A 462 2.91 -4.20 16.02
CA GLU A 462 2.77 -3.10 15.09
C GLU A 462 2.20 -1.84 15.77
N ALA A 463 2.94 -0.73 15.70
CA ALA A 463 2.52 0.55 16.30
C ALA A 463 1.16 1.05 15.75
N ALA A 464 0.89 0.83 14.46
CA ALA A 464 -0.38 1.22 13.84
C ALA A 464 -1.59 0.48 14.45
N LEU A 465 -1.45 -0.82 14.74
CA LEU A 465 -2.52 -1.60 15.39
C LEU A 465 -2.72 -1.17 16.84
N ARG A 466 -1.63 -0.88 17.56
CA ARG A 466 -1.74 -0.34 18.93
C ARG A 466 -2.45 1.00 18.94
N LEU A 467 -2.06 1.90 18.04
CA LEU A 467 -2.66 3.22 17.86
C LEU A 467 -4.16 3.11 17.56
N ASN A 468 -4.56 2.27 16.61
CA ASN A 468 -5.96 2.08 16.26
C ASN A 468 -6.76 1.46 17.43
N GLY A 469 -6.20 0.46 18.10
CA GLY A 469 -6.82 -0.17 19.27
C GLY A 469 -7.12 0.84 20.37
N ILE A 470 -6.13 1.64 20.77
CA ILE A 470 -6.31 2.62 21.85
C ILE A 470 -7.20 3.80 21.42
N TRP A 471 -7.12 4.23 20.16
CA TRP A 471 -7.96 5.30 19.64
C TRP A 471 -9.43 4.89 19.56
N ALA A 472 -9.71 3.67 19.10
CA ALA A 472 -11.05 3.12 19.11
C ALA A 472 -11.63 3.00 20.54
N LEU A 473 -10.82 2.56 21.52
CA LEU A 473 -11.23 2.55 22.93
C LEU A 473 -11.51 3.96 23.45
N MET A 474 -10.68 4.95 23.09
CA MET A 474 -10.89 6.36 23.44
C MET A 474 -12.25 6.87 22.93
N ASN A 475 -12.59 6.59 21.67
CA ASN A 475 -13.88 6.95 21.07
C ASN A 475 -15.04 6.23 21.77
N MET A 476 -14.85 4.95 22.10
CA MET A 476 -15.84 4.15 22.82
C MET A 476 -16.13 4.69 24.22
N ALA A 477 -15.10 5.14 24.94
CA ALA A 477 -15.22 5.70 26.29
C ALA A 477 -15.88 7.10 26.33
N PHE A 478 -15.86 7.83 25.22
CA PHE A 478 -16.46 9.16 25.13
C PHE A 478 -17.98 9.09 25.33
N GLN A 479 -18.48 9.86 26.29
CA GLN A 479 -19.89 9.86 26.73
C GLN A 479 -20.47 8.47 27.06
N ALA A 480 -19.64 7.51 27.44
CA ALA A 480 -20.09 6.17 27.77
C ALA A 480 -20.61 6.06 29.21
N GLU A 481 -21.52 5.12 29.43
CA GLU A 481 -21.99 4.75 30.76
C GLU A 481 -20.86 4.15 31.63
N GLN A 482 -20.97 4.28 32.95
CA GLN A 482 -20.01 3.75 33.92
C GLN A 482 -19.63 2.28 33.66
N LYS A 483 -20.60 1.44 33.33
CA LYS A 483 -20.39 -0.01 33.09
C LYS A 483 -19.44 -0.25 31.91
N VAL A 484 -19.56 0.54 30.85
CA VAL A 484 -18.68 0.44 29.67
C VAL A 484 -17.26 0.86 30.02
N LYS A 485 -17.12 1.97 30.75
CA LYS A 485 -15.82 2.47 31.21
C LYS A 485 -15.10 1.47 32.13
N GLN A 486 -15.84 0.86 33.06
CA GLN A 486 -15.32 -0.22 33.91
C GLN A 486 -14.90 -1.43 33.07
N ARG A 487 -15.70 -1.86 32.10
CA ARG A 487 -15.34 -2.96 31.20
C ARG A 487 -14.05 -2.66 30.43
N ILE A 488 -13.86 -1.45 29.91
CA ILE A 488 -12.63 -1.04 29.23
C ILE A 488 -11.42 -1.16 30.17
N LEU A 489 -11.52 -0.64 31.40
CA LEU A 489 -10.44 -0.71 32.39
C LEU A 489 -10.10 -2.17 32.75
N CYS A 490 -11.11 -2.98 33.05
CA CYS A 490 -10.94 -4.39 33.39
C CYS A 490 -10.29 -5.19 32.24
N CYS A 491 -10.73 -4.98 31.00
CA CYS A 491 -10.22 -5.72 29.84
C CYS A 491 -8.82 -5.27 29.41
N LEU A 492 -8.53 -3.96 29.47
CA LEU A 492 -7.22 -3.43 29.10
C LEU A 492 -6.17 -3.83 30.13
N GLY A 493 -6.51 -3.70 31.41
CA GLY A 493 -5.61 -3.97 32.53
C GLY A 493 -4.57 -2.86 32.73
N THR A 494 -4.15 -2.70 33.98
CA THR A 494 -3.20 -1.66 34.41
C THR A 494 -1.83 -1.83 33.76
N GLU A 495 -1.33 -3.07 33.68
CA GLU A 495 -0.03 -3.36 33.09
C GLU A 495 0.05 -2.89 31.63
N GLN A 496 -0.97 -3.22 30.82
CA GLN A 496 -0.99 -2.82 29.41
C GLN A 496 -1.14 -1.30 29.26
N MET A 497 -1.95 -0.65 30.11
CA MET A 497 -2.07 0.80 30.11
C MET A 497 -0.73 1.50 30.33
N PHE A 498 0.08 1.03 31.28
CA PHE A 498 1.42 1.56 31.50
C PHE A 498 2.38 1.31 30.33
N ARG A 499 2.33 0.12 29.72
CA ARG A 499 3.12 -0.15 28.52
C ARG A 499 2.79 0.83 27.38
N LEU A 500 1.52 1.18 27.20
CA LEU A 500 1.08 2.14 26.17
C LEU A 500 1.48 3.59 26.48
N LEU A 501 1.58 3.97 27.76
CA LEU A 501 2.09 5.27 28.18
C LEU A 501 3.61 5.40 28.02
N GLY A 502 4.32 4.29 28.00
CA GLY A 502 5.75 4.21 27.68
C GLY A 502 6.05 3.79 26.23
N ASP A 503 5.07 3.90 25.32
CA ASP A 503 5.25 3.48 23.92
C ASP A 503 6.26 4.37 23.19
N SER A 504 7.04 3.78 22.27
CA SER A 504 7.92 4.53 21.38
C SER A 504 7.17 5.50 20.45
N ASP A 505 5.91 5.23 20.12
CA ASP A 505 5.09 6.10 19.27
C ASP A 505 4.29 7.07 20.14
N THR A 506 4.65 8.36 20.06
CA THR A 506 3.98 9.44 20.81
C THR A 506 2.49 9.57 20.50
N ARG A 507 2.02 9.10 19.34
CA ARG A 507 0.59 9.09 18.99
C ARG A 507 -0.17 8.07 19.84
N VAL A 508 0.46 6.93 20.17
CA VAL A 508 -0.12 5.92 21.06
C VAL A 508 -0.26 6.50 22.47
N ILE A 509 0.79 7.15 22.98
CA ILE A 509 0.76 7.82 24.29
C ILE A 509 -0.37 8.86 24.33
N MET A 510 -0.43 9.74 23.32
CA MET A 510 -1.45 10.79 23.23
C MET A 510 -2.88 10.23 23.26
N LYS A 511 -3.15 9.15 22.50
CA LYS A 511 -4.47 8.49 22.51
C LYS A 511 -4.75 7.73 23.80
N THR A 512 -3.72 7.22 24.48
CA THR A 512 -3.85 6.57 25.79
C THR A 512 -4.26 7.58 26.86
N LEU A 513 -3.64 8.76 26.88
CA LEU A 513 -4.04 9.87 27.75
C LEU A 513 -5.45 10.38 27.41
N GLY A 514 -5.77 10.45 26.11
CA GLY A 514 -7.13 10.77 25.66
C GLY A 514 -8.17 9.77 26.18
N LEU A 515 -7.86 8.46 26.16
CA LEU A 515 -8.71 7.44 26.76
C LEU A 515 -8.88 7.68 28.26
N LEU A 516 -7.79 7.89 29.01
CA LEU A 516 -7.85 8.17 30.45
C LEU A 516 -8.73 9.39 30.76
N ARG A 517 -8.56 10.48 30.02
CA ARG A 517 -9.39 11.67 30.13
C ARG A 517 -10.87 11.36 29.91
N ASN A 518 -11.20 10.56 28.89
CA ASN A 518 -12.57 10.16 28.59
C ASN A 518 -13.15 9.23 29.64
N LEU A 519 -12.35 8.36 30.26
CA LEU A 519 -12.78 7.52 31.36
C LEU A 519 -13.13 8.37 32.60
N LEU A 520 -12.29 9.36 32.90
CA LEU A 520 -12.40 10.29 34.03
C LEU A 520 -13.22 11.54 33.68
N SER A 521 -14.49 11.40 33.31
CA SER A 521 -15.27 12.52 32.73
C SER A 521 -16.43 13.06 33.58
N THR A 522 -16.89 12.34 34.60
CA THR A 522 -17.96 12.79 35.50
C THR A 522 -17.56 12.51 36.94
N ARG A 523 -18.03 13.30 37.90
CA ARG A 523 -17.68 13.17 39.33
C ARG A 523 -17.81 11.73 39.84
N GLN A 524 -18.94 11.08 39.57
CA GLN A 524 -19.18 9.68 39.92
C GLN A 524 -18.16 8.72 39.28
N HIS A 525 -17.86 8.91 38.00
CA HIS A 525 -16.91 8.07 37.28
C HIS A 525 -15.48 8.27 37.79
N ILE A 526 -15.09 9.52 38.06
CA ILE A 526 -13.78 9.90 38.58
C ILE A 526 -13.55 9.21 39.93
N ASP A 527 -14.45 9.39 40.89
CA ASP A 527 -14.26 8.84 42.23
C ASP A 527 -14.31 7.30 42.23
N ALA A 528 -15.16 6.69 41.42
CA ALA A 528 -15.21 5.23 41.28
C ALA A 528 -13.88 4.67 40.74
N ILE A 529 -13.34 5.26 39.67
CA ILE A 529 -12.08 4.79 39.06
C ILE A 529 -10.90 5.06 40.00
N MET A 530 -10.82 6.25 40.59
CA MET A 530 -9.72 6.62 41.48
C MET A 530 -9.72 5.82 42.78
N SER A 531 -10.86 5.31 43.24
CA SER A 531 -10.91 4.43 44.41
C SER A 531 -10.14 3.11 44.21
N GLU A 532 -10.02 2.64 42.96
CA GLU A 532 -9.39 1.36 42.62
C GLU A 532 -8.02 1.55 41.93
N TYR A 533 -7.85 2.65 41.18
CA TYR A 533 -6.71 2.87 40.28
C TYR A 533 -5.91 4.17 40.56
N SER A 534 -6.06 4.78 41.74
CA SER A 534 -5.41 6.07 42.09
C SER A 534 -3.91 6.09 41.85
N SER A 535 -3.17 5.13 42.40
CA SER A 535 -1.71 5.06 42.27
C SER A 535 -1.27 5.01 40.82
N GLN A 536 -2.03 4.28 39.99
CA GLN A 536 -1.69 4.03 38.60
C GLN A 536 -1.91 5.28 37.75
N VAL A 537 -3.09 5.89 37.90
CA VAL A 537 -3.45 7.12 37.17
C VAL A 537 -2.54 8.28 37.56
N MET A 538 -2.25 8.46 38.86
CA MET A 538 -1.35 9.51 39.31
C MET A 538 0.07 9.31 38.80
N GLN A 539 0.62 8.10 38.88
CA GLN A 539 1.96 7.80 38.36
C GLN A 539 2.03 8.05 36.85
N ALA A 540 1.01 7.63 36.08
CA ALA A 540 0.92 7.87 34.64
C ALA A 540 1.01 9.37 34.30
N VAL A 541 0.24 10.20 35.00
CA VAL A 541 0.26 11.65 34.83
C VAL A 541 1.64 12.23 35.18
N ILE A 542 2.22 11.84 36.32
CA ILE A 542 3.51 12.35 36.80
C ILE A 542 4.62 12.05 35.79
N VAL A 543 4.71 10.81 35.31
CA VAL A 543 5.72 10.42 34.30
C VAL A 543 5.63 11.31 33.04
N VAL A 544 4.42 11.64 32.59
CA VAL A 544 4.22 12.50 31.42
C VAL A 544 4.59 13.96 31.71
N LEU A 545 4.24 14.49 32.88
CA LEU A 545 4.55 15.87 33.25
C LEU A 545 6.05 16.09 33.50
N GLU A 546 6.76 15.08 34.02
CA GLU A 546 8.20 15.10 34.26
C GLU A 546 9.02 14.81 33.00
N GLY A 547 8.50 13.96 32.11
CA GLY A 547 9.17 13.55 30.89
C GLY A 547 9.35 14.66 29.85
N SER A 548 10.27 14.41 28.91
CA SER A 548 10.51 15.27 27.74
C SER A 548 9.50 15.01 26.62
N TYR A 549 8.22 15.17 26.92
CA TYR A 549 7.13 15.00 25.95
C TYR A 549 6.72 16.32 25.27
N PRO A 550 6.16 16.27 24.04
CA PRO A 550 5.58 17.43 23.39
C PRO A 550 4.48 18.11 24.22
N THR A 551 4.27 19.39 23.98
CA THR A 551 3.26 20.22 24.63
C THR A 551 1.89 19.55 24.64
N GLU A 552 1.44 19.02 23.51
CA GLU A 552 0.11 18.41 23.35
C GLU A 552 -0.09 17.20 24.26
N VAL A 553 0.98 16.44 24.53
CA VAL A 553 0.93 15.26 25.41
C VAL A 553 0.83 15.70 26.87
N LYS A 554 1.60 16.73 27.25
CA LYS A 554 1.55 17.32 28.59
C LYS A 554 0.21 18.00 28.88
N GLU A 555 -0.38 18.64 27.88
CA GLU A 555 -1.72 19.21 27.93
C GLU A 555 -2.76 18.15 28.30
N GLN A 556 -2.71 16.96 27.70
CA GLN A 556 -3.63 15.87 28.05
C GLN A 556 -3.46 15.42 29.52
N ALA A 557 -2.22 15.32 30.02
CA ALA A 557 -1.96 14.97 31.41
C ALA A 557 -2.51 16.03 32.39
N LEU A 558 -2.37 17.32 32.08
CA LEU A 558 -2.97 18.40 32.85
C LEU A 558 -4.50 18.37 32.78
N CYS A 559 -5.10 18.07 31.63
CA CYS A 559 -6.55 17.90 31.50
C CYS A 559 -7.07 16.74 32.36
N ILE A 560 -6.31 15.64 32.47
CA ILE A 560 -6.64 14.54 33.39
C ILE A 560 -6.64 15.05 34.83
N LEU A 561 -5.60 15.77 35.27
CA LEU A 561 -5.57 16.37 36.62
C LEU A 561 -6.74 17.33 36.85
N GLY A 562 -7.13 18.10 35.85
CA GLY A 562 -8.27 19.00 35.94
C GLY A 562 -9.57 18.24 36.16
N ASN A 563 -9.79 17.16 35.41
CA ASN A 563 -10.93 16.28 35.65
C ASN A 563 -10.88 15.65 37.05
N LEU A 564 -9.71 15.17 37.49
CA LEU A 564 -9.54 14.64 38.85
C LEU A 564 -9.86 15.67 39.93
N GLY A 565 -9.55 16.95 39.70
CA GLY A 565 -9.90 18.06 40.60
C GLY A 565 -11.40 18.28 40.79
N ASP A 566 -12.25 17.81 39.87
CA ASP A 566 -13.72 17.85 40.02
C ASP A 566 -14.25 16.72 40.93
N GLY A 567 -13.56 15.57 41.01
CA GLY A 567 -13.96 14.41 41.82
C GLY A 567 -13.83 14.62 43.33
N GLU A 568 -14.83 14.22 44.12
CA GLU A 568 -14.93 14.53 45.56
C GLU A 568 -13.70 14.06 46.36
N LYS A 569 -13.27 12.82 46.13
CA LYS A 569 -12.11 12.21 46.81
C LYS A 569 -10.85 12.27 45.96
N ALA A 570 -11.02 12.28 44.63
CA ALA A 570 -9.89 12.30 43.71
C ALA A 570 -9.04 13.58 43.86
N LYS A 571 -9.64 14.71 44.21
CA LYS A 571 -8.90 15.97 44.42
C LYS A 571 -7.94 15.92 45.61
N ASP A 572 -8.26 15.15 46.65
CA ASP A 572 -7.38 14.99 47.82
C ASP A 572 -6.04 14.34 47.42
N LEU A 573 -6.07 13.38 46.49
CA LEU A 573 -4.87 12.73 45.95
C LEU A 573 -3.94 13.70 45.22
N ILE A 574 -4.49 14.75 44.60
CA ILE A 574 -3.68 15.82 44.00
C ILE A 574 -3.10 16.71 45.10
N MET A 575 -3.91 17.06 46.10
CA MET A 575 -3.51 17.95 47.19
C MET A 575 -2.44 17.34 48.10
N GLU A 576 -2.40 16.01 48.22
CA GLU A 576 -1.38 15.24 48.94
C GLU A 576 -0.04 15.14 48.17
N ASN A 577 -0.05 15.37 46.85
CA ASN A 577 1.13 15.20 46.01
C ASN A 577 1.87 16.53 45.76
N GLU A 578 2.95 16.76 46.50
CA GLU A 578 3.71 18.02 46.44
C GLU A 578 4.35 18.27 45.07
N ASP A 579 4.83 17.24 44.38
CA ASP A 579 5.46 17.37 43.08
C ASP A 579 4.47 17.79 41.99
N VAL A 580 3.25 17.23 42.02
CA VAL A 580 2.15 17.64 41.13
C VAL A 580 1.78 19.11 41.37
N LEU A 581 1.70 19.55 42.63
CA LEU A 581 1.39 20.95 42.96
C LEU A 581 2.51 21.92 42.52
N ARG A 582 3.78 21.53 42.66
CA ARG A 582 4.91 22.32 42.14
C ARG A 582 4.87 22.41 40.62
N LYS A 583 4.62 21.30 39.93
CA LYS A 583 4.45 21.29 38.46
C LYS A 583 3.27 22.15 38.02
N LEU A 584 2.18 22.18 38.77
CA LEU A 584 1.05 23.07 38.50
C LEU A 584 1.49 24.54 38.50
N VAL A 585 2.31 24.95 39.48
CA VAL A 585 2.90 26.30 39.53
C VAL A 585 3.80 26.56 38.32
N ASP A 586 4.67 25.62 37.97
CA ASP A 586 5.55 25.72 36.79
C ASP A 586 4.73 25.93 35.49
N TYR A 587 3.67 25.14 35.31
CA TYR A 587 2.83 25.19 34.10
C TYR A 587 1.94 26.43 34.02
N LEU A 588 1.50 27.00 35.15
CA LEU A 588 0.83 28.32 35.18
C LEU A 588 1.76 29.45 34.71
N GLY A 589 3.06 29.34 34.97
CA GLY A 589 4.07 30.30 34.53
C GLY A 589 4.68 30.03 33.14
N HIS A 590 4.37 28.88 32.54
CA HIS A 590 5.01 28.39 31.32
C HIS A 590 4.73 29.30 30.12
N PRO A 591 5.66 29.47 29.16
CA PRO A 591 5.43 30.34 27.98
C PRO A 591 4.35 29.84 27.03
N GLU A 592 4.11 28.53 26.99
CA GLU A 592 3.14 27.90 26.08
C GLU A 592 1.70 28.02 26.59
N ILE A 593 0.84 28.65 25.78
CA ILE A 593 -0.54 29.01 26.14
C ILE A 593 -1.37 27.78 26.49
N LYS A 594 -1.28 26.71 25.70
CA LYS A 594 -2.08 25.48 25.93
C LYS A 594 -1.82 24.87 27.31
N LEU A 595 -0.56 24.92 27.78
CA LEU A 595 -0.20 24.41 29.11
C LEU A 595 -0.69 25.33 30.22
N GLN A 596 -0.66 26.65 30.00
CA GLN A 596 -1.25 27.62 30.94
C GLN A 596 -2.75 27.40 31.08
N GLU A 597 -3.48 27.21 29.97
CA GLU A 597 -4.92 26.94 29.99
C GLU A 597 -5.26 25.66 30.73
N ALA A 598 -4.55 24.58 30.44
CA ALA A 598 -4.77 23.30 31.09
C ALA A 598 -4.41 23.35 32.59
N ALA A 599 -3.31 24.02 32.96
CA ALA A 599 -2.94 24.24 34.36
C ALA A 599 -3.97 25.10 35.10
N LEU A 600 -4.49 26.14 34.45
CA LEU A 600 -5.55 26.98 35.01
C LEU A 600 -6.85 26.21 35.23
N PHE A 601 -7.18 25.26 34.34
CA PHE A 601 -8.30 24.34 34.52
C PHE A 601 -8.11 23.46 35.78
N VAL A 602 -6.90 22.93 36.02
CA VAL A 602 -6.59 22.21 37.27
C VAL A 602 -6.77 23.12 38.49
N ALA A 603 -6.13 24.29 38.47
CA ALA A 603 -6.18 25.23 39.58
C ALA A 603 -7.62 25.65 39.90
N GLY A 604 -8.41 25.99 38.87
CA GLY A 604 -9.81 26.41 38.99
C GLY A 604 -10.68 25.38 39.71
N ASN A 605 -10.56 24.10 39.36
CA ASN A 605 -11.33 23.03 40.00
C ASN A 605 -10.88 22.78 41.45
N LEU A 606 -9.57 22.90 41.73
CA LEU A 606 -9.04 22.69 43.08
C LEU A 606 -9.37 23.81 44.06
N VAL A 607 -9.57 25.05 43.58
CA VAL A 607 -9.87 26.22 44.43
C VAL A 607 -11.36 26.42 44.69
N TRP A 608 -12.25 25.68 44.01
CA TRP A 608 -13.70 25.90 44.05
C TRP A 608 -14.25 25.94 45.47
N ARG A 609 -14.86 27.06 45.87
CA ARG A 609 -15.18 27.37 47.27
C ARG A 609 -16.43 26.69 47.82
N GLU A 610 -17.32 26.23 46.95
CA GLU A 610 -18.63 25.67 47.34
C GLU A 610 -18.55 24.20 47.80
N GLU A 611 -17.35 23.63 47.86
CA GLU A 611 -17.11 22.24 48.21
C GLU A 611 -16.54 22.07 49.62
N ALA A 612 -16.76 20.88 50.19
CA ALA A 612 -16.17 20.51 51.46
C ALA A 612 -14.63 20.61 51.41
N GLY A 613 -14.03 21.07 52.52
CA GLY A 613 -12.57 21.22 52.64
C GLY A 613 -11.94 22.34 51.81
N ALA A 614 -12.72 23.17 51.10
CA ALA A 614 -12.18 24.21 50.20
C ALA A 614 -11.21 25.18 50.91
N ALA A 615 -11.52 25.64 52.12
CA ALA A 615 -10.64 26.57 52.84
C ALA A 615 -9.23 25.99 53.11
N ALA A 616 -9.15 24.72 53.51
CA ALA A 616 -7.87 24.04 53.72
C ALA A 616 -7.12 23.84 52.40
N ARG A 617 -7.83 23.47 51.32
CA ARG A 617 -7.24 23.35 49.98
C ARG A 617 -6.68 24.66 49.47
N GLN A 618 -7.45 25.75 49.57
CA GLN A 618 -7.03 27.09 49.15
C GLN A 618 -5.80 27.57 49.94
N ALA A 619 -5.78 27.37 51.26
CA ALA A 619 -4.62 27.71 52.08
C ALA A 619 -3.37 26.95 51.62
N ARG A 620 -3.49 25.65 51.35
CA ARG A 620 -2.40 24.83 50.83
C ARG A 620 -1.92 25.26 49.44
N LEU A 621 -2.85 25.56 48.53
CA LEU A 621 -2.52 26.06 47.18
C LEU A 621 -1.82 27.43 47.24
N ALA A 622 -2.22 28.29 48.17
CA ALA A 622 -1.53 29.55 48.42
C ALA A 622 -0.12 29.33 48.96
N GLU A 623 0.07 28.42 49.91
CA GLU A 623 1.37 28.05 50.49
C GLU A 623 2.36 27.54 49.43
N VAL A 624 1.91 26.66 48.53
CA VAL A 624 2.75 26.11 47.45
C VAL A 624 3.02 27.12 46.33
N GLY A 625 2.28 28.24 46.31
CA GLY A 625 2.54 29.37 45.39
C GLY A 625 1.60 29.47 44.19
N VAL A 626 0.52 28.68 44.14
CA VAL A 626 -0.49 28.75 43.06
C VAL A 626 -1.16 30.13 43.02
N LEU A 627 -1.52 30.69 44.17
CA LEU A 627 -2.10 32.04 44.26
C LEU A 627 -1.16 33.10 43.67
N ARG A 628 0.15 32.99 43.95
CA ARG A 628 1.16 33.90 43.39
C ARG A 628 1.28 33.72 41.87
N ALA A 629 1.29 32.49 41.39
CA ALA A 629 1.34 32.19 39.96
C ALA A 629 0.14 32.77 39.20
N LEU A 630 -1.08 32.62 39.74
CA LEU A 630 -2.28 33.21 39.16
C LEU A 630 -2.22 34.75 39.10
N LYS A 631 -1.76 35.41 40.18
CA LYS A 631 -1.55 36.87 40.20
C LYS A 631 -0.52 37.32 39.15
N MET A 632 0.58 36.58 38.98
CA MET A 632 1.59 36.87 37.97
C MET A 632 1.04 36.67 36.55
N LEU A 633 0.25 35.62 36.32
CA LEU A 633 -0.40 35.36 35.04
C LEU A 633 -1.42 36.44 34.68
N TYR A 634 -2.17 36.97 35.67
CA TYR A 634 -3.07 38.11 35.47
C TYR A 634 -2.32 39.40 35.11
N ALA A 635 -1.18 39.67 35.74
CA ALA A 635 -0.39 40.87 35.49
C ALA A 635 0.30 40.89 34.11
N ARG A 636 0.40 39.73 33.44
CA ARG A 636 1.03 39.59 32.13
C ARG A 636 0.13 40.09 31.01
N GLN A 637 0.66 41.01 30.19
CA GLN A 637 -0.06 41.57 29.04
C GLN A 637 -0.26 40.53 27.91
N ASP A 638 0.68 39.60 27.74
CA ASP A 638 0.60 38.51 26.76
C ASP A 638 -0.43 37.42 27.12
N SER A 639 -0.96 37.44 28.34
CA SER A 639 -1.95 36.48 28.86
C SER A 639 -3.37 37.06 28.95
N ALA A 640 -3.66 38.18 28.27
CA ALA A 640 -4.96 38.85 28.31
C ALA A 640 -6.15 37.92 27.98
N HIS A 641 -5.95 36.97 27.08
CA HIS A 641 -6.96 35.97 26.69
C HIS A 641 -7.35 35.00 27.83
N LEU A 642 -6.55 34.91 28.91
CA LEU A 642 -6.82 34.07 30.09
C LEU A 642 -7.39 34.86 31.26
N HIS A 643 -7.44 36.20 31.19
CA HIS A 643 -7.77 37.05 32.33
C HIS A 643 -9.12 36.72 32.96
N ASP A 644 -10.14 36.38 32.18
CA ASP A 644 -11.46 36.01 32.71
C ASP A 644 -11.40 34.71 33.53
N LYS A 645 -10.70 33.69 33.00
CA LYS A 645 -10.50 32.40 33.68
C LYS A 645 -9.65 32.58 34.94
N VAL A 646 -8.60 33.41 34.88
CA VAL A 646 -7.72 33.71 36.02
C VAL A 646 -8.48 34.49 37.09
N THR A 647 -9.29 35.47 36.71
CA THR A 647 -10.15 36.24 37.62
C THR A 647 -11.13 35.33 38.33
N THR A 648 -11.75 34.40 37.59
CA THR A 648 -12.67 33.41 38.15
C THR A 648 -11.98 32.55 39.21
N ALA A 649 -10.77 32.05 38.93
CA ALA A 649 -9.99 31.26 39.88
C ALA A 649 -9.54 32.08 41.10
N LEU A 650 -9.07 33.33 40.90
CA LEU A 650 -8.66 34.22 41.98
C LEU A 650 -9.82 34.56 42.93
N ALA A 651 -11.02 34.78 42.38
CA ALA A 651 -12.23 35.07 43.15
C ALA A 651 -12.70 33.91 44.05
N GLN A 652 -12.18 32.70 43.84
CA GLN A 652 -12.48 31.57 44.72
C GLN A 652 -11.67 31.61 46.03
N PHE A 653 -10.48 32.25 46.04
CA PHE A 653 -9.69 32.37 47.26
C PHE A 653 -10.34 33.37 48.23
N ASN A 654 -10.41 33.01 49.51
CA ASN A 654 -10.97 33.84 50.58
C ASN A 654 -10.27 35.20 50.76
N GLU A 655 -9.10 35.45 50.15
CA GLU A 655 -8.40 36.75 50.19
C GLU A 655 -8.91 37.76 49.13
N PHE A 656 -9.85 37.38 48.25
CA PHE A 656 -10.41 38.21 47.15
C PHE A 656 -11.91 38.53 47.30
N THR A 657 -12.54 38.10 48.39
CA THR A 657 -13.83 38.62 48.88
C THR A 657 -13.60 39.24 50.24
#